data_AF-G8BC97-F1
#
_entry.id   AF-G8BC97-F1
#
_cell.length_a   1.000
_cell.length_b   1.000
_cell.length_c   1.000
_cell.angle_alpha   90.00
_cell.angle_beta   90.00
_cell.angle_gamma   90.00
#
_symmetry.space_group_name_H-M   'P 1'
#
loop_
_entity.id
_entity.type
_entity.pdbx_description
1 polymer ?
#
loop_
_entity_poly.entity_id
_entity_poly.type
_entity_poly.pdbx_seq_one_letter_code
_entity_poly.pdbx_strand_id
1 'polypeptide(L)'
;MTEKSVPPHTSSIGHISFNAKYISYAHTFFAASSFLAALAVGSYLHYHKIVQNASFGYPDEWFPSVSATIGDRYPERSVFQIVIAMTAGPRFLLLAFNFLSLYKESSYLPFVALIAGLLRTLTAGGWMYITSTDDHDAHDVFMIGYIVLTIPWDVCTTLLSPKGSFQRKARFYTGVSFFGTLLPLIYWFIQHKVHIRPGAYSVYAYFEWSLIGLDILFDAWSALDYRDIEVTISGEGLKLVSGQKKKPIQETPIKSVKIEKVDEFSNFEVIANLINSYMYWTVLTSLFLCVWYFPLWYMGISGYEAVVISIFLSPLLLLPQCLRVYLAQMPQLTRSLTVVCGIGAYKFEDPEQKLLAITAGTVFGIISTVNEFWSLSKHPKKLNSYIATFILGLLATSTFKFLFYSNNPIWPIMHKENGGYNPLGIFIGLLAAFFTPVLKREEISSLTSSHKVGGSLLLGAIGFGGYYFTLQALLSDSGTLALWTWEGYPIRGPTPVTGAFPHILTFAIALLVTLKVHPNVFSSWGYNIIVGGGSAITFYFLKDWAGFIGTLVFVFYIVSIGPLMLHSITGYNPAGVFFLGYFLNVIISLASVWIVAYAFVPGGPLLRERTDIVLSTAVLSIFVGIANYQLRKKEVSIISFYSKRTFKQMSTVVTVLIALSLSTAIKRWPTGLGKPYHPETETFTAGIWCVHFGLDNDMWSSETRMRDLIKDAELDIIGLLETDTQRLIGGNRDFTQKIAEDLGMYVDYGPGPNKHTWGAALLSKFPIIQSTHHLLPSPVGELAPAIHATLDIYGNLVDVVVFHSGQEEDVEDRRLQSLGIEEIMANSERPLVLLSYLVTDPLVGNYNTYVSEKSRMHDIDSTDWDRWCEYILFRDLRKIAYGRISRSTITDTELQIAKFGFGGFENHDYHFVDENDVDENLRMPQLFRGDGVRGHRYHVFDEPRYFAPGL
;
A
#
# COMPACT_ATOMS: atom_id res chain seq x y z
N MET A 1 -19.08 4.11 71.09
CA MET A 1 -19.73 4.74 69.92
C MET A 1 -18.75 5.73 69.35
N THR A 2 -18.09 5.35 68.26
CA THR A 2 -17.00 6.09 67.61
C THR A 2 -17.51 6.59 66.27
N GLU A 3 -17.73 7.90 66.16
CA GLU A 3 -18.04 8.58 64.90
C GLU A 3 -16.83 8.52 63.97
N LYS A 4 -17.01 7.90 62.80
CA LYS A 4 -16.05 7.92 61.70
C LYS A 4 -16.27 9.18 60.88
N SER A 5 -15.28 10.08 60.91
CA SER A 5 -15.14 11.19 59.97
C SER A 5 -14.84 10.67 58.55
N VAL A 6 -15.69 11.03 57.61
CA VAL A 6 -15.51 10.81 56.16
C VAL A 6 -14.44 11.79 55.64
N PRO A 7 -13.41 11.36 54.88
CA PRO A 7 -12.47 12.29 54.25
C PRO A 7 -13.09 12.91 52.98
N PRO A 8 -12.78 14.18 52.66
CA PRO A 8 -13.37 14.88 51.52
C PRO A 8 -12.79 14.38 50.18
N HIS A 9 -13.67 14.20 49.20
CA HIS A 9 -13.32 13.96 47.81
C HIS A 9 -12.58 15.17 47.23
N THR A 10 -11.26 15.07 47.06
CA THR A 10 -10.50 16.00 46.21
C THR A 10 -10.57 15.55 44.76
N SER A 11 -11.26 16.33 43.93
CA SER A 11 -11.23 16.25 42.47
C SER A 11 -9.79 16.32 41.96
N SER A 12 -9.31 15.28 41.27
CA SER A 12 -7.96 15.26 40.69
C SER A 12 -7.86 16.24 39.53
N ILE A 13 -7.39 17.46 39.79
CA ILE A 13 -7.03 18.42 38.76
C ILE A 13 -5.85 17.83 37.98
N GLY A 14 -6.03 17.62 36.67
CA GLY A 14 -5.00 17.10 35.79
C GLY A 14 -3.76 17.99 35.82
N HIS A 15 -2.60 17.38 36.06
CA HIS A 15 -1.31 18.05 36.02
C HIS A 15 -0.49 17.47 34.86
N ILE A 16 0.11 18.35 34.06
CA ILE A 16 1.06 17.98 33.00
C ILE A 16 2.45 18.19 33.58
N SER A 17 3.23 17.11 33.72
CA SER A 17 4.65 17.22 34.06
C SER A 17 5.55 16.76 32.91
N PHE A 18 6.60 17.52 32.65
CA PHE A 18 7.66 17.14 31.71
C PHE A 18 9.01 17.70 32.15
N ASN A 19 10.08 17.02 31.74
CA ASN A 19 11.43 17.45 32.08
C ASN A 19 11.86 18.64 31.20
N ALA A 20 12.47 19.66 31.79
CA ALA A 20 12.84 20.88 31.07
C ALA A 20 13.87 20.63 29.94
N LYS A 21 14.62 19.53 29.95
CA LYS A 21 15.55 19.17 28.85
C LYS A 21 14.89 19.11 27.47
N TYR A 22 13.59 18.78 27.42
CA TYR A 22 12.83 18.73 26.17
C TYR A 22 12.70 20.10 25.50
N ILE A 23 12.85 21.20 26.23
CA ILE A 23 12.89 22.57 25.67
C ILE A 23 14.13 22.73 24.79
N SER A 24 15.30 22.33 25.29
CA SER A 24 16.56 22.38 24.53
C SER A 24 16.55 21.41 23.34
N TYR A 25 15.97 20.21 23.50
CA TYR A 25 15.79 19.28 22.37
C TYR A 25 14.81 19.80 21.32
N ALA A 26 13.70 20.43 21.72
CA ALA A 26 12.76 21.03 20.79
C ALA A 26 13.41 22.17 19.99
N HIS A 27 14.14 23.08 20.65
CA HIS A 27 14.92 24.12 19.97
C HIS A 27 15.90 23.54 18.95
N THR A 28 16.71 22.57 19.40
CA THR A 28 17.74 21.93 18.56
C THR A 28 17.11 21.23 17.35
N PHE A 29 16.02 20.50 17.57
CA PHE A 29 15.32 19.77 16.52
C PHE A 29 14.72 20.72 15.47
N PHE A 30 13.90 21.69 15.88
CA PHE A 30 13.27 22.61 14.92
C PHE A 30 14.29 23.49 14.18
N ALA A 31 15.33 23.96 14.87
CA ALA A 31 16.41 24.72 14.24
C ALA A 31 17.18 23.86 13.22
N ALA A 32 17.62 22.66 13.58
CA ALA A 32 18.36 21.80 12.64
C ALA A 32 17.47 21.35 11.47
N SER A 33 16.21 21.01 11.74
CA SER A 33 15.26 20.59 10.72
C SER A 33 14.93 21.70 9.73
N SER A 34 14.86 22.98 10.13
CA SER A 34 14.56 24.06 9.19
C SER A 34 15.66 24.20 8.13
N PHE A 35 16.93 24.19 8.54
CA PHE A 35 18.06 24.28 7.64
C PHE A 35 18.23 23.03 6.76
N LEU A 36 18.08 21.83 7.34
CA LEU A 36 18.19 20.59 6.57
C LEU A 36 17.03 20.40 5.59
N ALA A 37 15.81 20.77 5.96
CA ALA A 37 14.65 20.71 5.07
C ALA A 37 14.80 21.69 3.90
N ALA A 38 15.26 22.92 4.16
CA ALA A 38 15.54 23.89 3.12
C ALA A 38 16.61 23.39 2.14
N LEU A 39 17.71 22.82 2.66
CA LEU A 39 18.77 22.24 1.83
C LEU A 39 18.28 21.07 0.99
N ALA A 40 17.47 20.17 1.57
CA ALA A 40 16.92 19.01 0.85
C ALA A 40 15.96 19.45 -0.28
N VAL A 41 15.04 20.37 0.02
CA VAL A 41 14.07 20.88 -0.95
C VAL A 41 14.77 21.70 -2.04
N GLY A 42 15.69 22.60 -1.67
CA GLY A 42 16.47 23.40 -2.61
C GLY A 42 17.39 22.55 -3.49
N SER A 43 18.03 21.50 -2.93
CA SER A 43 18.86 20.58 -3.72
C SER A 43 18.04 19.68 -4.63
N TYR A 44 16.77 19.44 -4.33
CA TYR A 44 15.90 18.64 -5.19
C TYR A 44 15.31 19.47 -6.34
N LEU A 45 14.86 20.69 -6.06
CA LEU A 45 14.11 21.51 -7.02
C LEU A 45 15.00 22.51 -7.77
N HIS A 46 16.00 23.09 -7.10
CA HIS A 46 16.73 24.26 -7.57
C HIS A 46 18.25 24.10 -7.47
N TYR A 47 18.79 22.88 -7.45
CA TYR A 47 20.22 22.60 -7.24
C TYR A 47 21.15 23.53 -8.02
N HIS A 48 21.07 23.52 -9.36
CA HIS A 48 21.95 24.34 -10.21
C HIS A 48 21.82 25.84 -9.95
N LYS A 49 20.67 26.29 -9.45
CA LYS A 49 20.38 27.70 -9.17
C LYS A 49 20.90 28.13 -7.80
N ILE A 50 20.85 27.26 -6.79
CA ILE A 50 21.31 27.59 -5.43
C ILE A 50 22.82 27.39 -5.24
N VAL A 51 23.48 26.61 -6.10
CA VAL A 51 24.95 26.50 -6.13
C VAL A 51 25.61 27.56 -7.02
N GLN A 52 24.82 28.36 -7.73
CA GLN A 52 25.34 29.39 -8.63
C GLN A 52 25.72 30.66 -7.86
N ASN A 53 26.89 31.20 -8.18
CA ASN A 53 27.31 32.53 -7.74
C ASN A 53 27.42 33.51 -8.93
N ALA A 54 27.89 34.74 -8.68
CA ALA A 54 27.95 35.78 -9.71
C ALA A 54 28.90 35.46 -10.89
N SER A 55 29.85 34.55 -10.72
CA SER A 55 30.91 34.25 -11.69
C SER A 55 30.92 32.80 -12.17
N PHE A 56 30.48 31.84 -11.35
CA PHE A 56 30.52 30.40 -11.61
C PHE A 56 29.22 29.71 -11.18
N GLY A 57 28.94 28.58 -11.81
CA GLY A 57 27.87 27.65 -11.42
C GLY A 57 28.36 26.21 -11.52
N TYR A 58 27.44 25.25 -11.46
CA TYR A 58 27.81 23.85 -11.64
C TYR A 58 28.46 23.61 -13.02
N PRO A 59 29.56 22.83 -13.12
CA PRO A 59 30.16 21.96 -12.10
C PRO A 59 31.24 22.60 -11.23
N ASP A 60 31.67 23.83 -11.52
CA ASP A 60 32.73 24.50 -10.76
C ASP A 60 32.32 24.79 -9.32
N GLU A 61 31.02 25.05 -9.10
CA GLU A 61 30.40 25.15 -7.79
C GLU A 61 29.39 24.01 -7.59
N TRP A 62 29.51 23.31 -6.45
CA TRP A 62 28.80 22.06 -6.19
C TRP A 62 28.06 22.04 -4.84
N PHE A 63 28.26 23.03 -3.97
CA PHE A 63 27.59 23.09 -2.67
C PHE A 63 27.04 24.49 -2.38
N PRO A 64 25.75 24.64 -2.01
CA PRO A 64 25.10 25.94 -1.88
C PRO A 64 25.40 26.60 -0.54
N SER A 65 25.50 27.93 -0.53
CA SER A 65 25.61 28.71 0.70
C SER A 65 24.33 28.68 1.51
N VAL A 66 24.41 28.98 2.81
CA VAL A 66 23.24 29.00 3.70
C VAL A 66 22.22 30.03 3.20
N SER A 67 22.68 31.24 2.87
CA SER A 67 21.79 32.33 2.42
C SER A 67 21.06 32.00 1.11
N ALA A 68 21.76 31.38 0.14
CA ALA A 68 21.13 30.97 -1.12
C ALA A 68 20.07 29.88 -0.88
N THR A 69 20.36 28.95 0.02
CA THR A 69 19.49 27.82 0.35
C THR A 69 18.18 28.25 1.04
N ILE A 70 18.24 29.25 1.92
CA ILE A 70 17.08 29.64 2.74
C ILE A 70 16.35 30.87 2.20
N GLY A 71 16.96 31.64 1.29
CA GLY A 71 16.49 32.98 0.94
C GLY A 71 16.10 33.22 -0.51
N ASP A 72 16.60 32.42 -1.45
CA ASP A 72 16.52 32.82 -2.86
C ASP A 72 15.20 32.45 -3.54
N ARG A 73 14.62 31.29 -3.19
CA ARG A 73 13.56 30.69 -4.02
C ARG A 73 12.47 29.99 -3.23
N TYR A 74 11.29 30.00 -3.83
CA TYR A 74 10.15 29.18 -3.43
C TYR A 74 10.26 27.80 -4.09
N PRO A 75 9.94 26.68 -3.39
CA PRO A 75 9.34 26.60 -2.06
C PRO A 75 10.32 26.46 -0.88
N GLU A 76 11.63 26.25 -1.10
CA GLU A 76 12.61 25.99 -0.03
C GLU A 76 12.69 27.12 1.02
N ARG A 77 12.57 28.38 0.59
CA ARG A 77 12.47 29.54 1.47
C ARG A 77 11.24 29.46 2.40
N SER A 78 10.08 29.13 1.85
CA SER A 78 8.84 29.03 2.64
C SER A 78 8.91 27.86 3.63
N VAL A 79 9.49 26.74 3.21
CA VAL A 79 9.73 25.59 4.09
C VAL A 79 10.66 25.98 5.25
N PHE A 80 11.77 26.67 4.95
CA PHE A 80 12.66 27.20 5.99
C PHE A 80 11.91 28.10 6.98
N GLN A 81 11.20 29.12 6.47
CA GLN A 81 10.51 30.12 7.28
C GLN A 81 9.43 29.51 8.18
N ILE A 82 8.65 28.55 7.68
CA ILE A 82 7.62 27.86 8.48
C ILE A 82 8.27 27.04 9.61
N VAL A 83 9.30 26.24 9.31
CA VAL A 83 9.90 25.37 10.31
C VAL A 83 10.72 26.18 11.33
N ILE A 84 11.45 27.21 10.90
CA ILE A 84 12.21 28.06 11.82
C ILE A 84 11.29 28.91 12.72
N ALA A 85 10.07 29.26 12.26
CA ALA A 85 9.06 29.91 13.11
C ALA A 85 8.71 29.05 14.34
N MET A 86 8.65 27.73 14.17
CA MET A 86 8.36 26.79 15.26
C MET A 86 9.46 26.76 16.33
N THR A 87 10.68 27.17 15.98
CA THR A 87 11.81 27.30 16.91
C THR A 87 11.63 28.47 17.89
N ALA A 88 10.84 29.49 17.57
CA ALA A 88 10.68 30.69 18.39
C ALA A 88 10.21 30.38 19.83
N GLY A 89 9.16 29.56 19.97
CA GLY A 89 8.65 29.16 21.29
C GLY A 89 9.70 28.47 22.17
N PRO A 90 10.30 27.35 21.71
CA PRO A 90 11.41 26.70 22.39
C PRO A 90 12.61 27.61 22.65
N ARG A 91 12.90 28.56 21.74
CA ARG A 91 14.01 29.50 21.89
C ARG A 91 13.83 30.43 23.08
N PHE A 92 12.67 31.09 23.20
CA PHE A 92 12.41 31.98 24.34
C PHE A 92 12.33 31.21 25.66
N LEU A 93 11.79 29.99 25.64
CA LEU A 93 11.81 29.10 26.80
C LEU A 93 13.25 28.70 27.18
N LEU A 94 14.12 28.43 26.21
CA LEU A 94 15.54 28.14 26.45
C LEU A 94 16.23 29.33 27.12
N LEU A 95 15.98 30.57 26.66
CA LEU A 95 16.53 31.77 27.31
C LEU A 95 16.04 31.90 28.77
N ALA A 96 14.74 31.71 29.00
CA ALA A 96 14.15 31.79 30.33
C ALA A 96 14.72 30.72 31.27
N PHE A 97 14.81 29.46 30.82
CA PHE A 97 15.34 28.36 31.64
C PHE A 97 16.85 28.44 31.81
N ASN A 98 17.61 28.97 30.85
CA ASN A 98 19.03 29.28 31.06
C ASN A 98 19.21 30.36 32.12
N PHE A 99 18.39 31.43 32.09
CA PHE A 99 18.42 32.45 33.13
C PHE A 99 18.12 31.84 34.50
N LEU A 100 17.04 31.07 34.64
CA LEU A 100 16.66 30.43 35.90
C LEU A 100 17.70 29.42 36.41
N SER A 101 18.26 28.60 35.53
CA SER A 101 19.19 27.52 35.91
C SER A 101 20.60 28.05 36.23
N LEU A 102 21.01 29.15 35.60
CA LEU A 102 22.35 29.72 35.73
C LEU A 102 22.37 30.99 36.61
N TYR A 103 21.22 31.35 37.20
CA TYR A 103 21.09 32.52 38.07
C TYR A 103 22.02 32.41 39.30
N LYS A 104 22.68 33.52 39.63
CA LYS A 104 23.49 33.67 40.84
C LYS A 104 23.26 35.06 41.41
N GLU A 105 22.77 35.16 42.64
CA GLU A 105 22.44 36.43 43.31
C GLU A 105 23.64 37.41 43.35
N SER A 106 24.87 36.89 43.42
CA SER A 106 26.10 37.69 43.49
C SER A 106 26.70 38.10 42.14
N SER A 107 26.02 37.86 41.01
CA SER A 107 26.57 38.11 39.67
C SER A 107 25.56 38.80 38.74
N TYR A 108 26.01 39.82 38.01
CA TYR A 108 25.23 40.47 36.95
C TYR A 108 25.26 39.68 35.62
N LEU A 109 26.12 38.67 35.49
CA LEU A 109 26.31 37.90 34.24
C LEU A 109 25.05 37.19 33.73
N PRO A 110 24.13 36.63 34.55
CA PRO A 110 22.89 36.06 34.05
C PRO A 110 22.01 37.08 33.31
N PHE A 111 21.98 38.32 33.78
CA PHE A 111 21.21 39.39 33.13
C PHE A 111 21.85 39.81 31.80
N VAL A 112 23.19 39.90 31.76
CA VAL A 112 23.92 40.16 30.50
C VAL A 112 23.67 39.02 29.50
N ALA A 113 23.71 37.76 29.94
CA ALA A 113 23.39 36.61 29.10
C ALA A 113 21.94 36.67 28.59
N LEU A 114 20.97 36.99 29.44
CA LEU A 114 19.56 37.09 29.05
C LEU A 114 19.33 38.20 28.02
N ILE A 115 19.87 39.41 28.25
CA ILE A 115 19.74 40.55 27.33
C ILE A 115 20.43 40.23 26.00
N ALA A 116 21.68 39.72 26.04
CA ALA A 116 22.40 39.32 24.84
C ALA A 116 21.65 38.22 24.07
N GLY A 117 21.12 37.21 24.76
CA GLY A 117 20.35 36.12 24.16
C GLY A 117 19.03 36.58 23.54
N LEU A 118 18.33 37.52 24.16
CA LEU A 118 17.10 38.13 23.62
C LEU A 118 17.40 38.95 22.37
N LEU A 119 18.36 39.87 22.45
CA LEU A 119 18.76 40.69 21.30
C LEU A 119 19.27 39.80 20.15
N ARG A 120 20.09 38.79 20.45
CA ARG A 120 20.58 37.79 19.49
C ARG A 120 19.41 37.06 18.83
N THR A 121 18.38 36.70 19.58
CA THR A 121 17.20 36.01 19.02
C THR A 121 16.41 36.91 18.08
N LEU A 122 16.26 38.20 18.42
CA LEU A 122 15.58 39.17 17.57
C LEU A 122 16.37 39.45 16.29
N THR A 123 17.69 39.62 16.39
CA THR A 123 18.54 39.80 15.20
C THR A 123 18.62 38.53 14.35
N ALA A 124 18.54 37.34 14.96
CA ALA A 124 18.40 36.08 14.23
C ALA A 124 17.13 36.06 13.37
N GLY A 125 15.99 36.40 13.97
CA GLY A 125 14.73 36.53 13.24
C GLY A 125 14.84 37.57 12.11
N GLY A 126 15.54 38.68 12.35
CA GLY A 126 15.80 39.71 11.35
C GLY A 126 16.45 39.15 10.06
N TRP A 127 17.64 38.55 10.16
CA TRP A 127 18.35 38.05 8.97
C TRP A 127 17.72 36.78 8.36
N MET A 128 16.99 35.99 9.15
CA MET A 128 16.31 34.78 8.67
C MET A 128 15.03 35.09 7.88
N TYR A 129 14.33 36.20 8.18
CA TYR A 129 13.09 36.57 7.49
C TYR A 129 13.28 37.66 6.44
N ILE A 130 14.21 38.59 6.68
CA ILE A 130 14.66 39.59 5.69
C ILE A 130 15.86 38.99 4.99
N THR A 131 15.61 38.34 3.86
CA THR A 131 16.64 37.62 3.11
C THR A 131 17.55 38.59 2.38
N SER A 132 18.77 38.17 2.04
CA SER A 132 19.71 38.99 1.25
C SER A 132 19.18 39.37 -0.14
N THR A 133 18.18 38.64 -0.64
CA THR A 133 17.43 38.93 -1.87
C THR A 133 16.36 40.01 -1.70
N ASP A 134 15.79 40.15 -0.51
CA ASP A 134 14.74 41.13 -0.22
C ASP A 134 15.33 42.51 0.12
N ASP A 135 16.29 42.54 1.05
CA ASP A 135 17.01 43.76 1.45
C ASP A 135 18.39 43.36 2.00
N HIS A 136 19.42 43.58 1.17
CA HIS A 136 20.80 43.16 1.48
C HIS A 136 21.38 43.91 2.68
N ASP A 137 21.08 45.20 2.84
CA ASP A 137 21.65 46.03 3.91
C ASP A 137 21.03 45.65 5.26
N ALA A 138 19.71 45.49 5.31
CA ALA A 138 19.01 45.06 6.51
C ALA A 138 19.44 43.65 6.93
N HIS A 139 19.51 42.71 5.98
CA HIS A 139 19.98 41.34 6.21
C HIS A 139 21.37 41.33 6.88
N ASP A 140 22.33 42.07 6.33
CA ASP A 140 23.70 42.10 6.83
C ASP A 140 23.82 42.76 8.21
N VAL A 141 23.08 43.84 8.46
CA VAL A 141 23.04 44.48 9.79
C VAL A 141 22.54 43.49 10.85
N PHE A 142 21.46 42.74 10.55
CA PHE A 142 20.93 41.75 11.47
C PHE A 142 21.86 40.55 11.65
N MET A 143 22.52 40.07 10.59
CA MET A 143 23.49 38.98 10.65
C MET A 143 24.75 39.37 11.44
N ILE A 144 25.33 40.55 11.21
CA ILE A 144 26.47 41.06 11.99
C ILE A 144 26.06 41.26 13.45
N GLY A 145 24.88 41.86 13.68
CA GLY A 145 24.33 42.01 15.02
C GLY A 145 24.19 40.66 15.74
N TYR A 146 23.71 39.63 15.06
CA TYR A 146 23.65 38.26 15.56
C TYR A 146 25.02 37.73 16.00
N ILE A 147 26.02 37.78 15.12
CA ILE A 147 27.37 37.27 15.39
C ILE A 147 28.04 38.02 16.55
N VAL A 148 27.91 39.35 16.59
CA VAL A 148 28.46 40.18 17.67
C VAL A 148 27.81 39.83 19.01
N LEU A 149 26.48 39.64 19.04
CA LEU A 149 25.74 39.27 20.24
C LEU A 149 25.96 37.81 20.67
N THR A 150 26.46 36.94 19.80
CA THR A 150 26.93 35.59 20.16
C THR A 150 28.11 35.63 21.13
N ILE A 151 28.99 36.63 21.05
CA ILE A 151 30.14 36.76 21.96
C ILE A 151 29.70 36.88 23.44
N PRO A 152 28.90 37.88 23.85
CA PRO A 152 28.45 37.98 25.24
C PRO A 152 27.55 36.81 25.64
N TRP A 153 26.75 36.24 24.73
CA TRP A 153 25.96 35.03 25.00
C TRP A 153 26.84 33.84 25.38
N ASP A 154 27.81 33.49 24.53
CA ASP A 154 28.66 32.31 24.70
C ASP A 154 29.56 32.45 25.92
N VAL A 155 30.19 33.62 26.09
CA VAL A 155 31.09 33.91 27.20
C VAL A 155 30.33 33.84 28.52
N CYS A 156 29.20 34.54 28.64
CA CYS A 156 28.45 34.56 29.90
C CYS A 156 27.89 33.18 30.24
N THR A 157 27.27 32.48 29.28
CA THR A 157 26.70 31.14 29.50
C THR A 157 27.77 30.12 29.88
N THR A 158 28.96 30.19 29.26
CA THR A 158 30.10 29.32 29.61
C THR A 158 30.67 29.64 30.98
N LEU A 159 30.83 30.92 31.34
CA LEU A 159 31.38 31.33 32.63
C LEU A 159 30.44 30.99 33.80
N LEU A 160 29.13 31.12 33.58
CA LEU A 160 28.09 30.81 34.57
C LEU A 160 27.98 29.31 34.85
N SER A 161 28.25 28.47 33.85
CA SER A 161 28.27 27.02 33.97
C SER A 161 29.23 26.56 35.09
N PRO A 162 28.91 25.50 35.86
CA PRO A 162 29.74 25.06 36.99
C PRO A 162 31.19 24.74 36.59
N LYS A 163 32.18 25.21 37.37
CA LYS A 163 33.60 24.95 37.12
C LYS A 163 33.87 23.43 37.15
N GLY A 164 34.62 22.93 36.17
CA GLY A 164 34.95 21.50 36.05
C GLY A 164 33.84 20.61 35.46
N SER A 165 32.64 21.15 35.17
CA SER A 165 31.55 20.39 34.55
C SER A 165 31.80 20.06 33.08
N PHE A 166 31.17 18.99 32.59
CA PHE A 166 31.22 18.60 31.19
C PHE A 166 30.57 19.68 30.30
N GLN A 167 29.41 20.22 30.68
CA GLN A 167 28.73 21.23 29.86
C GLN A 167 29.55 22.52 29.70
N ARG A 168 30.33 22.92 30.72
CA ARG A 168 31.24 24.07 30.62
C ARG A 168 32.36 23.83 29.61
N LYS A 169 32.96 22.62 29.62
CA LYS A 169 33.98 22.24 28.63
C LYS A 169 33.39 22.16 27.23
N ALA A 170 32.23 21.54 27.08
CA ALA A 170 31.54 21.41 25.81
C ALA A 170 31.22 22.78 25.21
N ARG A 171 30.60 23.69 25.98
CA ARG A 171 30.32 25.08 25.57
C ARG A 171 31.59 25.86 25.21
N PHE A 172 32.65 25.71 26.01
CA PHE A 172 33.93 26.37 25.71
C PHE A 172 34.50 25.92 24.36
N TYR A 173 34.57 24.60 24.11
CA TYR A 173 35.09 24.09 22.84
C TYR A 173 34.17 24.44 21.67
N THR A 174 32.85 24.35 21.82
CA THR A 174 31.93 24.73 20.73
C THR A 174 31.98 26.23 20.42
N GLY A 175 32.06 27.09 21.43
CA GLY A 175 32.20 28.54 21.22
C GLY A 175 33.55 28.91 20.59
N VAL A 176 34.66 28.32 21.08
CA VAL A 176 35.98 28.52 20.47
C VAL A 176 36.02 28.01 19.03
N SER A 177 35.41 26.86 18.74
CA SER A 177 35.27 26.34 17.38
C SER A 177 34.42 27.26 16.51
N PHE A 178 33.33 27.83 17.02
CA PHE A 178 32.49 28.78 16.26
C PHE A 178 33.30 30.00 15.81
N PHE A 179 33.96 30.69 16.75
CA PHE A 179 34.80 31.85 16.39
C PHE A 179 36.07 31.47 15.61
N GLY A 180 36.61 30.27 15.85
CA GLY A 180 37.74 29.73 15.09
C GLY A 180 37.39 29.48 13.62
N THR A 181 36.18 29.00 13.33
CA THR A 181 35.66 28.78 11.98
C THR A 181 35.49 30.07 11.18
N LEU A 182 35.36 31.23 11.82
CA LEU A 182 35.32 32.52 11.12
C LEU A 182 36.61 32.82 10.35
N LEU A 183 37.78 32.34 10.80
CA LEU A 183 39.06 32.57 10.12
C LEU A 183 39.10 31.92 8.72
N PRO A 184 38.90 30.59 8.57
CA PRO A 184 38.82 29.99 7.25
C PRO A 184 37.61 30.47 6.45
N LEU A 185 36.48 30.80 7.09
CA LEU A 185 35.32 31.39 6.41
C LEU A 185 35.71 32.70 5.70
N ILE A 186 36.33 33.65 6.41
CA ILE A 186 36.76 34.94 5.84
C ILE A 186 37.79 34.74 4.74
N TYR A 187 38.76 33.82 4.93
CA TYR A 187 39.74 33.49 3.91
C TYR A 187 39.05 33.04 2.61
N TRP A 188 38.13 32.08 2.69
CA TRP A 188 37.42 31.55 1.52
C TRP A 188 36.41 32.53 0.94
N PHE A 189 35.83 33.42 1.76
CA PHE A 189 35.03 34.55 1.29
C PHE A 189 35.85 35.47 0.39
N ILE A 190 37.10 35.81 0.76
CA ILE A 190 38.01 36.61 -0.06
C ILE A 190 38.39 35.85 -1.35
N GLN A 191 38.67 34.55 -1.27
CA GLN A 191 38.94 33.74 -2.47
C GLN A 191 37.76 33.71 -3.44
N HIS A 192 36.54 33.66 -2.92
CA HIS A 192 35.31 33.69 -3.69
C HIS A 192 35.01 35.07 -4.29
N LYS A 193 34.96 36.13 -3.47
CA LYS A 193 34.48 37.47 -3.88
C LYS A 193 35.55 38.35 -4.51
N VAL A 194 36.80 38.27 -4.05
CA VAL A 194 37.88 39.17 -4.49
C VAL A 194 38.75 38.50 -5.55
N HIS A 195 39.16 37.25 -5.30
CA HIS A 195 40.04 36.52 -6.23
C HIS A 195 39.29 35.69 -7.28
N ILE A 196 37.96 35.58 -7.18
CA ILE A 196 37.07 34.92 -8.15
C ILE A 196 37.64 33.54 -8.56
N ARG A 197 37.92 32.69 -7.58
CA ARG A 197 38.44 31.34 -7.82
C ARG A 197 37.30 30.32 -7.98
N PRO A 198 37.31 29.47 -9.03
CA PRO A 198 36.36 28.37 -9.17
C PRO A 198 36.36 27.46 -7.93
N GLY A 199 35.18 27.07 -7.43
CA GLY A 199 35.00 26.18 -6.28
C GLY A 199 35.19 26.86 -4.91
N ALA A 200 35.64 28.11 -4.86
CA ALA A 200 35.86 28.81 -3.59
C ALA A 200 34.55 29.13 -2.86
N TYR A 201 33.43 29.31 -3.58
CA TYR A 201 32.12 29.55 -2.97
C TYR A 201 31.59 28.30 -2.27
N SER A 202 31.73 27.13 -2.89
CA SER A 202 31.32 25.84 -2.30
C SER A 202 32.14 25.51 -1.05
N VAL A 203 33.45 25.80 -1.05
CA VAL A 203 34.30 25.63 0.14
C VAL A 203 33.94 26.63 1.24
N TYR A 204 33.66 27.89 0.88
CA TYR A 204 33.13 28.88 1.81
C TYR A 204 31.82 28.42 2.47
N ALA A 205 30.90 27.86 1.68
CA ALA A 205 29.62 27.37 2.16
C ALA A 205 29.77 26.29 3.25
N TYR A 206 30.75 25.37 3.16
CA TYR A 206 30.98 24.38 4.23
C TYR A 206 31.27 25.02 5.59
N PHE A 207 31.99 26.15 5.61
CA PHE A 207 32.26 26.88 6.84
C PHE A 207 31.03 27.63 7.34
N GLU A 208 30.17 28.18 6.46
CA GLU A 208 28.88 28.76 6.85
C GLU A 208 27.97 27.72 7.52
N TRP A 209 27.78 26.57 6.87
CA TRP A 209 26.97 25.48 7.41
C TRP A 209 27.54 24.94 8.73
N SER A 210 28.88 24.92 8.86
CA SER A 210 29.54 24.58 10.12
C SER A 210 29.25 25.57 11.24
N LEU A 211 29.18 26.88 10.95
CA LEU A 211 28.82 27.89 11.94
C LEU A 211 27.40 27.68 12.46
N ILE A 212 26.43 27.43 11.57
CA ILE A 212 25.05 27.12 11.97
C ILE A 212 25.00 25.88 12.86
N GLY A 213 25.71 24.81 12.47
CA GLY A 213 25.77 23.58 13.26
C GLY A 213 26.38 23.79 14.65
N LEU A 214 27.49 24.53 14.75
CA LEU A 214 28.16 24.83 16.02
C LEU A 214 27.31 25.71 16.94
N ASP A 215 26.58 26.65 16.36
CA ASP A 215 25.69 27.57 17.04
C ASP A 215 24.48 26.86 17.66
N ILE A 216 23.81 26.00 16.89
CA ILE A 216 22.73 25.12 17.37
C ILE A 216 23.25 24.16 18.46
N LEU A 217 24.45 23.60 18.26
CA LEU A 217 25.07 22.68 19.21
C LEU A 217 25.43 23.36 20.54
N PHE A 218 25.86 24.62 20.52
CA PHE A 218 26.15 25.39 21.73
C PHE A 218 24.92 25.45 22.65
N ASP A 219 23.76 25.77 22.05
CA ASP A 219 22.49 25.87 22.79
C ASP A 219 21.93 24.50 23.20
N ALA A 220 22.22 23.44 22.44
CA ALA A 220 21.84 22.05 22.75
C ALA A 220 22.46 21.53 24.07
N TRP A 221 23.65 22.03 24.46
CA TRP A 221 24.26 21.66 25.74
C TRP A 221 23.43 22.07 26.96
N SER A 222 22.50 23.01 26.80
CA SER A 222 21.58 23.44 27.87
C SER A 222 20.65 22.32 28.36
N ALA A 223 20.44 21.26 27.56
CA ALA A 223 19.74 20.05 28.00
C ALA A 223 20.36 19.41 29.25
N LEU A 224 21.68 19.57 29.46
CA LEU A 224 22.37 19.06 30.65
C LEU A 224 22.07 19.87 31.91
N ASP A 225 21.88 21.18 31.77
CA ASP A 225 21.51 22.05 32.90
C ASP A 225 20.04 21.83 33.31
N TYR A 226 19.19 21.48 32.35
CA TYR A 226 17.75 21.28 32.58
C TYR A 226 17.38 19.88 33.06
N ARG A 227 18.35 18.95 33.08
CA ARG A 227 18.09 17.52 33.33
C ARG A 227 17.40 17.28 34.68
N ASP A 228 17.71 18.10 35.67
CA ASP A 228 17.25 17.94 37.04
C ASP A 228 16.03 18.85 37.37
N ILE A 229 15.46 19.53 36.35
CA ILE A 229 14.30 20.42 36.46
C ILE A 229 13.06 19.74 35.84
N GLU A 230 12.02 19.59 36.65
CA GLU A 230 10.70 19.12 36.22
C GLU A 230 9.69 20.28 36.22
N VAL A 231 9.06 20.51 35.07
CA VAL A 231 8.02 21.54 34.89
C VAL A 231 6.68 20.87 35.10
N THR A 232 5.91 21.33 36.10
CA THR A 232 4.55 20.86 36.36
C THR A 232 3.55 21.99 36.14
N ILE A 233 2.62 21.81 35.22
CA ILE A 233 1.53 22.73 34.93
C ILE A 233 0.24 22.13 35.50
N SER A 234 -0.45 22.87 36.36
CA SER A 234 -1.70 22.46 37.01
C SER A 234 -2.72 23.61 37.02
N GLY A 235 -3.96 23.33 37.40
CA GLY A 235 -5.00 24.38 37.56
C GLY A 235 -4.65 25.47 38.59
N GLU A 236 -3.62 25.26 39.42
CA GLU A 236 -3.08 26.25 40.37
C GLU A 236 -1.93 27.10 39.80
N GLY A 237 -1.46 26.82 38.57
CA GLY A 237 -0.34 27.52 37.94
C GLY A 237 0.88 26.63 37.63
N LEU A 238 2.00 27.26 37.24
CA LEU A 238 3.24 26.62 36.84
C LEU A 238 4.19 26.44 38.05
N LYS A 239 4.49 25.19 38.41
CA LYS A 239 5.43 24.83 39.49
C LYS A 239 6.70 24.19 38.89
N LEU A 240 7.86 24.74 39.22
CA LEU A 240 9.18 24.20 38.85
C LEU A 240 9.74 23.40 40.04
N VAL A 241 9.97 22.10 39.86
CA VAL A 241 10.54 21.23 40.89
C VAL A 241 11.97 20.87 40.49
N SER A 242 12.95 21.42 41.22
CA SER A 242 14.37 21.08 41.07
C SER A 242 14.76 19.97 42.05
N GLY A 243 15.19 18.81 41.55
CA GLY A 243 15.40 17.62 42.36
C GLY A 243 16.67 17.66 43.22
N GLN A 244 16.52 17.61 44.55
CA GLN A 244 17.53 16.97 45.40
C GLN A 244 17.63 15.48 45.03
N LYS A 245 18.87 14.97 44.93
CA LYS A 245 19.21 13.57 44.61
C LYS A 245 18.26 12.58 45.30
N LYS A 246 17.46 11.84 44.52
CA LYS A 246 16.70 10.68 45.00
C LYS A 246 17.69 9.67 45.61
N LYS A 247 17.60 9.43 46.92
CA LYS A 247 18.23 8.28 47.57
C LYS A 247 17.61 6.99 46.99
N PRO A 248 18.40 5.91 46.82
CA PRO A 248 17.88 4.63 46.36
C PRO A 248 16.89 4.10 47.40
N ILE A 249 15.66 3.83 46.95
CA ILE A 249 14.65 3.15 47.75
C ILE A 249 15.11 1.71 47.91
N GLN A 250 15.35 1.29 49.16
CA GLN A 250 15.47 -0.11 49.52
C GLN A 250 14.14 -0.81 49.18
N GLU A 251 14.18 -1.72 48.21
CA GLU A 251 13.07 -2.62 47.94
C GLU A 251 12.82 -3.49 49.18
N THR A 252 11.72 -3.21 49.86
CA THR A 252 11.14 -4.15 50.82
C THR A 252 10.36 -5.18 49.99
N PRO A 253 10.52 -6.50 50.23
CA PRO A 253 9.82 -7.50 49.46
C PRO A 253 8.33 -7.43 49.80
N ILE A 254 7.53 -6.86 48.89
CA ILE A 254 6.08 -6.95 48.94
C ILE A 254 5.75 -8.42 48.73
N LYS A 255 5.27 -9.08 49.80
CA LYS A 255 4.60 -10.37 49.72
C LYS A 255 3.54 -10.27 48.63
N SER A 256 3.70 -11.06 47.59
CA SER A 256 2.78 -11.18 46.47
C SER A 256 1.43 -11.67 46.98
N VAL A 257 0.52 -10.72 47.21
CA VAL A 257 -0.90 -11.02 47.25
C VAL A 257 -1.25 -11.48 45.83
N LYS A 258 -1.46 -12.80 45.67
CA LYS A 258 -2.08 -13.38 44.48
C LYS A 258 -3.47 -12.78 44.32
N ILE A 259 -3.57 -11.69 43.58
CA ILE A 259 -4.81 -11.32 42.92
C ILE A 259 -4.76 -12.01 41.56
N GLU A 260 -5.47 -13.13 41.42
CA GLU A 260 -5.78 -13.71 40.11
C GLU A 260 -6.66 -12.71 39.33
N LYS A 261 -6.03 -11.72 38.68
CA LYS A 261 -6.67 -10.97 37.60
C LYS A 261 -6.70 -11.88 36.38
N VAL A 262 -7.89 -12.16 35.86
CA VAL A 262 -8.09 -12.94 34.64
C VAL A 262 -7.40 -12.22 33.47
N ASP A 263 -6.24 -12.72 33.05
CA ASP A 263 -5.40 -12.18 31.96
C ASP A 263 -5.86 -12.63 30.56
N GLU A 264 -7.17 -12.84 30.35
CA GLU A 264 -7.72 -13.40 29.11
C GLU A 264 -8.92 -12.58 28.63
N PHE A 265 -9.10 -12.48 27.31
CA PHE A 265 -10.25 -11.80 26.73
C PHE A 265 -11.55 -12.58 26.97
N SER A 266 -12.62 -11.85 27.23
CA SER A 266 -13.99 -12.35 27.21
C SER A 266 -14.43 -12.72 25.79
N ASN A 267 -15.54 -13.45 25.66
CA ASN A 267 -16.07 -13.84 24.35
C ASN A 267 -16.40 -12.61 23.50
N PHE A 268 -16.89 -11.57 24.16
CA PHE A 268 -17.30 -10.34 23.51
C PHE A 268 -16.10 -9.52 23.01
N GLU A 269 -15.04 -9.42 23.80
CA GLU A 269 -13.79 -8.76 23.39
C GLU A 269 -13.12 -9.50 22.22
N VAL A 270 -13.19 -10.84 22.17
CA VAL A 270 -12.69 -11.62 21.02
C VAL A 270 -13.49 -11.32 19.75
N ILE A 271 -14.83 -11.26 19.84
CA ILE A 271 -15.68 -10.91 18.70
C ILE A 271 -15.41 -9.48 18.23
N ALA A 272 -15.31 -8.51 19.14
CA ALA A 272 -14.98 -7.13 18.80
C ALA A 272 -13.60 -7.03 18.11
N ASN A 273 -12.57 -7.71 18.65
CA ASN A 273 -11.23 -7.73 18.03
C ASN A 273 -11.22 -8.39 16.65
N LEU A 274 -12.00 -9.47 16.47
CA LEU A 274 -12.14 -10.13 15.17
C LEU A 274 -12.78 -9.18 14.15
N ILE A 275 -13.89 -8.53 14.50
CA ILE A 275 -14.55 -7.58 13.61
C ILE A 275 -13.61 -6.42 13.29
N ASN A 276 -12.95 -5.83 14.30
CA ASN A 276 -11.97 -4.76 14.09
C ASN A 276 -10.82 -5.20 13.15
N SER A 277 -10.37 -6.45 13.26
CA SER A 277 -9.34 -7.02 12.39
C SER A 277 -9.86 -7.21 10.96
N TYR A 278 -11.10 -7.67 10.78
CA TYR A 278 -11.75 -7.76 9.48
C TYR A 278 -11.90 -6.37 8.83
N MET A 279 -12.33 -5.36 9.59
CA MET A 279 -12.43 -3.98 9.10
C MET A 279 -11.07 -3.43 8.68
N TYR A 280 -10.02 -3.69 9.47
CA TYR A 280 -8.65 -3.29 9.13
C TYR A 280 -8.18 -3.88 7.79
N TRP A 281 -8.31 -5.21 7.62
CA TRP A 281 -7.90 -5.88 6.38
C TRP A 281 -8.72 -5.42 5.18
N THR A 282 -10.01 -5.17 5.39
CA THR A 282 -10.91 -4.66 4.35
C THR A 282 -10.46 -3.28 3.86
N VAL A 283 -10.20 -2.34 4.78
CA VAL A 283 -9.77 -0.97 4.45
C VAL A 283 -8.37 -0.95 3.84
N LEU A 284 -7.44 -1.78 4.34
CA LEU A 284 -6.09 -1.88 3.79
C LEU A 284 -6.11 -2.41 2.35
N THR A 285 -6.84 -3.50 2.10
CA THR A 285 -6.90 -4.11 0.75
C THR A 285 -7.59 -3.20 -0.25
N SER A 286 -8.57 -2.40 0.18
CA SER A 286 -9.19 -1.41 -0.69
C SER A 286 -8.28 -0.24 -1.07
N LEU A 287 -7.29 0.13 -0.25
CA LEU A 287 -6.41 1.26 -0.57
C LEU A 287 -5.63 1.00 -1.86
N PHE A 288 -5.05 -0.20 -2.00
CA PHE A 288 -4.32 -0.58 -3.21
C PHE A 288 -5.23 -0.70 -4.44
N LEU A 289 -6.47 -1.17 -4.24
CA LEU A 289 -7.47 -1.25 -5.30
C LEU A 289 -7.92 0.15 -5.77
N CYS A 290 -8.15 1.08 -4.86
CA CYS A 290 -8.62 2.41 -5.20
C CYS A 290 -7.50 3.29 -5.77
N VAL A 291 -6.25 3.12 -5.31
CA VAL A 291 -5.15 3.89 -5.89
C VAL A 291 -4.82 3.44 -7.31
N TRP A 292 -5.11 2.18 -7.68
CA TRP A 292 -4.86 1.65 -9.03
C TRP A 292 -5.69 2.34 -10.12
N TYR A 293 -6.87 2.85 -9.78
CA TYR A 293 -7.69 3.64 -10.68
C TYR A 293 -6.92 4.81 -11.31
N PHE A 294 -6.05 5.48 -10.57
CA PHE A 294 -5.37 6.68 -11.10
C PHE A 294 -4.32 6.34 -12.18
N PRO A 295 -3.33 5.46 -11.93
CA PRO A 295 -2.40 5.07 -12.98
C PRO A 295 -3.06 4.52 -14.24
N LEU A 296 -4.19 3.81 -14.09
CA LEU A 296 -4.93 3.26 -15.21
C LEU A 296 -5.55 4.35 -16.10
N TRP A 297 -6.19 5.37 -15.52
CA TRP A 297 -6.79 6.46 -16.30
C TRP A 297 -5.78 7.52 -16.77
N TYR A 298 -4.68 7.72 -16.05
CA TYR A 298 -3.62 8.66 -16.43
C TYR A 298 -2.55 8.00 -17.33
N MET A 299 -2.62 6.68 -17.56
CA MET A 299 -1.64 5.89 -18.31
C MET A 299 -0.19 6.14 -17.85
N GLY A 300 0.03 6.15 -16.53
CA GLY A 300 1.33 6.45 -15.93
C GLY A 300 1.26 6.87 -14.46
N ILE A 301 2.39 7.25 -13.85
CA ILE A 301 2.42 7.72 -12.46
C ILE A 301 1.70 9.08 -12.36
N SER A 302 0.58 9.09 -11.62
CA SER A 302 -0.31 10.26 -11.48
C SER A 302 0.07 11.18 -10.29
N GLY A 303 0.85 10.67 -9.34
CA GLY A 303 1.15 11.32 -8.06
C GLY A 303 0.24 10.86 -6.92
N TYR A 304 -0.96 10.35 -7.22
CA TYR A 304 -1.88 9.79 -6.21
C TYR A 304 -1.31 8.54 -5.54
N GLU A 305 -0.38 7.83 -6.18
CA GLU A 305 0.31 6.66 -5.63
C GLU A 305 1.05 6.98 -4.33
N ALA A 306 1.37 8.25 -4.08
CA ALA A 306 1.98 8.73 -2.84
C ALA A 306 1.14 8.41 -1.59
N VAL A 307 -0.17 8.15 -1.70
CA VAL A 307 -0.99 7.74 -0.55
C VAL A 307 -0.48 6.44 0.10
N VAL A 308 0.20 5.56 -0.64
CA VAL A 308 0.78 4.31 -0.09
C VAL A 308 1.90 4.62 0.93
N ILE A 309 2.55 5.79 0.83
CA ILE A 309 3.55 6.26 1.82
C ILE A 309 2.91 6.43 3.22
N SER A 310 1.62 6.77 3.27
CA SER A 310 0.89 6.91 4.54
C SER A 310 0.93 5.63 5.40
N ILE A 311 1.04 4.44 4.76
CA ILE A 311 1.09 3.15 5.45
C ILE A 311 2.27 3.11 6.43
N PHE A 312 3.47 3.50 5.96
CA PHE A 312 4.65 3.44 6.82
C PHE A 312 4.87 4.72 7.64
N LEU A 313 4.32 5.87 7.25
CA LEU A 313 4.39 7.08 8.08
C LEU A 313 3.43 7.04 9.30
N SER A 314 2.30 6.34 9.20
CA SER A 314 1.27 6.28 10.25
C SER A 314 1.81 5.88 11.64
N PRO A 315 2.67 4.86 11.80
CA PRO A 315 3.27 4.52 13.08
C PRO A 315 4.07 5.66 13.74
N LEU A 316 4.62 6.62 12.98
CA LEU A 316 5.40 7.73 13.53
C LEU A 316 4.55 8.69 14.37
N LEU A 317 3.23 8.75 14.12
CA LEU A 317 2.30 9.50 14.96
C LEU A 317 2.24 8.95 16.39
N LEU A 318 2.70 7.71 16.61
CA LEU A 318 2.82 7.12 17.94
C LEU A 318 4.18 7.39 18.59
N LEU A 319 5.10 8.19 17.99
CA LEU A 319 6.36 8.60 18.64
C LEU A 319 6.14 9.36 19.95
N PRO A 320 5.23 10.36 20.03
CA PRO A 320 4.94 11.04 21.29
C PRO A 320 4.25 10.07 22.26
N GLN A 321 4.90 9.80 23.40
CA GLN A 321 4.36 8.89 24.41
C GLN A 321 2.99 9.37 24.92
N CYS A 322 2.77 10.68 25.03
CA CYS A 322 1.47 11.25 25.45
C CYS A 322 0.33 10.85 24.50
N LEU A 323 0.54 11.00 23.19
CA LEU A 323 -0.44 10.65 22.17
C LEU A 323 -0.66 9.13 22.15
N ARG A 324 0.41 8.34 22.22
CA ARG A 324 0.32 6.87 22.29
C ARG A 324 -0.53 6.40 23.49
N VAL A 325 -0.27 6.95 24.68
CA VAL A 325 -1.02 6.64 25.90
C VAL A 325 -2.48 7.10 25.79
N TYR A 326 -2.73 8.28 25.23
CA TYR A 326 -4.10 8.79 25.00
C TYR A 326 -4.89 7.88 24.06
N LEU A 327 -4.33 7.53 22.91
CA LEU A 327 -4.98 6.64 21.95
C LEU A 327 -5.14 5.21 22.50
N ALA A 328 -4.31 4.79 23.45
CA ALA A 328 -4.45 3.48 24.10
C ALA A 328 -5.57 3.47 25.16
N GLN A 329 -5.92 4.64 25.69
CA GLN A 329 -7.10 4.83 26.54
C GLN A 329 -8.38 5.01 25.72
N MET A 330 -8.23 5.45 24.47
CA MET A 330 -9.33 5.70 23.53
C MET A 330 -9.20 4.89 22.22
N PRO A 331 -9.03 3.55 22.24
CA PRO A 331 -8.89 2.75 21.01
C PRO A 331 -10.14 2.77 20.13
N GLN A 332 -11.31 2.98 20.72
CA GLN A 332 -12.61 3.12 20.04
C GLN A 332 -12.59 4.28 19.04
N LEU A 333 -11.88 5.37 19.34
CA LEU A 333 -11.80 6.53 18.45
C LEU A 333 -11.14 6.17 17.12
N THR A 334 -9.93 5.61 17.16
CA THR A 334 -9.19 5.26 15.94
C THR A 334 -9.84 4.11 15.18
N ARG A 335 -10.44 3.14 15.87
CA ARG A 335 -11.26 2.09 15.23
C ARG A 335 -12.51 2.67 14.56
N SER A 336 -13.20 3.61 15.20
CA SER A 336 -14.37 4.27 14.60
C SER A 336 -13.99 5.07 13.36
N LEU A 337 -12.88 5.82 13.41
CA LEU A 337 -12.37 6.57 12.26
C LEU A 337 -11.89 5.66 11.13
N THR A 338 -11.34 4.48 11.44
CA THR A 338 -11.02 3.46 10.43
C THR A 338 -12.27 3.06 9.64
N VAL A 339 -13.40 2.84 10.34
CA VAL A 339 -14.67 2.43 9.72
C VAL A 339 -15.34 3.58 8.98
N VAL A 340 -15.45 4.75 9.61
CA VAL A 340 -16.13 5.93 9.03
C VAL A 340 -15.38 6.46 7.81
N CYS A 341 -14.07 6.60 7.88
CA CYS A 341 -13.29 7.11 6.75
C CYS A 341 -13.00 5.99 5.73
N GLY A 342 -12.67 4.78 6.17
CA GLY A 342 -12.30 3.68 5.28
C GLY A 342 -13.48 3.06 4.54
N ILE A 343 -14.46 2.52 5.27
CA ILE A 343 -15.64 1.90 4.65
C ILE A 343 -16.63 2.97 4.20
N GLY A 344 -16.79 4.04 4.98
CA GLY A 344 -17.67 5.16 4.62
C GLY A 344 -17.23 5.93 3.37
N ALA A 345 -16.01 5.70 2.86
CA ALA A 345 -15.58 6.26 1.59
C ALA A 345 -16.47 5.89 0.39
N TYR A 346 -17.22 4.78 0.47
CA TYR A 346 -18.23 4.40 -0.53
C TYR A 346 -19.34 5.45 -0.74
N LYS A 347 -19.41 6.50 0.10
CA LYS A 347 -20.34 7.62 -0.10
C LYS A 347 -19.81 8.71 -1.02
N PHE A 348 -18.51 8.72 -1.32
CA PHE A 348 -17.94 9.65 -2.28
C PHE A 348 -18.05 9.05 -3.68
N GLU A 349 -18.72 9.76 -4.58
CA GLU A 349 -18.78 9.40 -6.00
C GLU A 349 -17.46 9.77 -6.69
N ASP A 350 -16.91 10.94 -6.34
CA ASP A 350 -15.64 11.42 -6.87
C ASP A 350 -14.46 10.51 -6.46
N PRO A 351 -13.69 9.98 -7.43
CA PRO A 351 -12.52 9.12 -7.19
C PRO A 351 -11.48 9.73 -6.23
N GLU A 352 -11.16 11.01 -6.36
CA GLU A 352 -10.12 11.68 -5.56
C GLU A 352 -10.53 11.76 -4.08
N GLN A 353 -11.76 12.19 -3.82
CA GLN A 353 -12.32 12.24 -2.47
C GLN A 353 -12.45 10.84 -1.85
N LYS A 354 -12.87 9.85 -2.64
CA LYS A 354 -12.93 8.44 -2.23
C LYS A 354 -11.54 7.96 -1.79
N LEU A 355 -10.49 8.21 -2.58
CA LEU A 355 -9.12 7.83 -2.25
C LEU A 355 -8.62 8.52 -0.97
N LEU A 356 -8.86 9.82 -0.81
CA LEU A 356 -8.45 10.57 0.39
C LEU A 356 -9.13 10.02 1.66
N ALA A 357 -10.42 9.71 1.60
CA ALA A 357 -11.17 9.15 2.71
C ALA A 357 -10.63 7.76 3.10
N ILE A 358 -10.39 6.89 2.12
CA ILE A 358 -9.82 5.55 2.37
C ILE A 358 -8.44 5.67 2.98
N THR A 359 -7.60 6.57 2.45
CA THR A 359 -6.26 6.84 2.98
C THR A 359 -6.31 7.23 4.45
N ALA A 360 -7.21 8.14 4.83
CA ALA A 360 -7.43 8.50 6.23
C ALA A 360 -7.88 7.28 7.07
N GLY A 361 -8.81 6.47 6.54
CA GLY A 361 -9.24 5.22 7.17
C GLY A 361 -8.09 4.25 7.42
N THR A 362 -7.21 4.05 6.42
CA THR A 362 -6.02 3.19 6.53
C THR A 362 -5.04 3.71 7.58
N VAL A 363 -4.79 5.03 7.62
CA VAL A 363 -3.94 5.67 8.63
C VAL A 363 -4.44 5.36 10.05
N PHE A 364 -5.74 5.58 10.31
CA PHE A 364 -6.32 5.26 11.62
C PHE A 364 -6.33 3.76 11.92
N GLY A 365 -6.50 2.92 10.90
CA GLY A 365 -6.43 1.46 11.01
C GLY A 365 -5.05 0.98 11.44
N ILE A 366 -3.98 1.57 10.90
CA ILE A 366 -2.60 1.25 11.27
C ILE A 366 -2.29 1.77 12.67
N ILE A 367 -2.68 3.01 12.99
CA ILE A 367 -2.48 3.59 14.32
C ILE A 367 -3.16 2.73 15.39
N SER A 368 -4.43 2.34 15.18
CA SER A 368 -5.17 1.47 16.13
C SER A 368 -4.46 0.13 16.31
N THR A 369 -4.11 -0.53 15.20
CA THR A 369 -3.48 -1.86 15.23
C THR A 369 -2.12 -1.86 15.93
N VAL A 370 -1.25 -0.88 15.63
CA VAL A 370 0.08 -0.75 16.24
C VAL A 370 -0.05 -0.39 17.73
N ASN A 371 -0.96 0.51 18.07
CA ASN A 371 -1.11 0.98 19.44
C ASN A 371 -1.73 -0.09 20.36
N GLU A 372 -2.72 -0.84 19.88
CA GLU A 372 -3.30 -1.98 20.61
C GLU A 372 -2.27 -3.09 20.82
N PHE A 373 -1.50 -3.44 19.77
CA PHE A 373 -0.40 -4.39 19.87
C PHE A 373 0.62 -3.98 20.96
N TRP A 374 1.01 -2.71 20.97
CA TRP A 374 1.90 -2.16 22.00
C TRP A 374 1.28 -2.23 23.39
N SER A 375 0.02 -1.84 23.53
CA SER A 375 -0.68 -1.80 24.81
C SER A 375 -0.80 -3.19 25.45
N LEU A 376 -0.97 -4.23 24.63
CA LEU A 376 -1.09 -5.63 25.06
C LEU A 376 0.27 -6.32 25.27
N SER A 377 1.39 -5.66 24.97
CA SER A 377 2.73 -6.29 25.01
C SER A 377 3.15 -6.89 26.36
N LYS A 378 2.57 -6.41 27.48
CA LYS A 378 2.79 -6.95 28.83
C LYS A 378 1.76 -7.98 29.28
N HIS A 379 0.77 -8.30 28.44
CA HIS A 379 -0.32 -9.25 28.71
C HIS A 379 -0.25 -10.39 27.71
N PRO A 380 0.63 -11.39 27.91
CA PRO A 380 0.98 -12.29 26.83
C PRO A 380 -0.17 -13.16 26.31
N LYS A 381 -1.09 -13.56 27.20
CA LYS A 381 -2.30 -14.31 26.81
C LYS A 381 -3.26 -13.46 25.98
N LYS A 382 -3.50 -12.21 26.38
CA LYS A 382 -4.31 -11.27 25.59
C LYS A 382 -3.65 -10.91 24.27
N LEU A 383 -2.33 -10.69 24.26
CA LEU A 383 -1.57 -10.43 23.04
C LEU A 383 -1.66 -11.61 22.07
N ASN A 384 -1.48 -12.84 22.54
CA ASN A 384 -1.61 -14.02 21.69
C ASN A 384 -3.03 -14.15 21.11
N SER A 385 -4.05 -13.88 21.93
CA SER A 385 -5.44 -13.82 21.45
C SER A 385 -5.65 -12.70 20.42
N TYR A 386 -5.02 -11.53 20.58
CA TYR A 386 -5.09 -10.42 19.63
C TYR A 386 -4.41 -10.75 18.30
N ILE A 387 -3.21 -11.35 18.33
CA ILE A 387 -2.49 -11.85 17.16
C ILE A 387 -3.36 -12.88 16.41
N ALA A 388 -3.98 -13.80 17.16
CA ALA A 388 -4.87 -14.80 16.58
C ALA A 388 -6.11 -14.16 15.93
N THR A 389 -6.76 -13.18 16.57
CA THR A 389 -7.89 -12.45 15.94
C THR A 389 -7.46 -11.63 14.74
N PHE A 390 -6.25 -11.07 14.73
CA PHE A 390 -5.70 -10.30 13.62
C PHE A 390 -5.55 -11.17 12.36
N ILE A 391 -4.96 -12.36 12.52
CA ILE A 391 -4.81 -13.36 11.45
C ILE A 391 -6.18 -13.97 11.07
N LEU A 392 -7.06 -14.22 12.04
CA LEU A 392 -8.41 -14.71 11.79
C LEU A 392 -9.27 -13.69 11.02
N GLY A 393 -9.04 -12.39 11.22
CA GLY A 393 -9.68 -11.32 10.44
C GLY A 393 -9.31 -11.37 8.96
N LEU A 394 -8.06 -11.75 8.63
CA LEU A 394 -7.63 -11.99 7.25
C LEU A 394 -8.31 -13.23 6.67
N LEU A 395 -8.35 -14.34 7.43
CA LEU A 395 -9.08 -15.55 7.03
C LEU A 395 -10.57 -15.26 6.80
N ALA A 396 -11.19 -14.46 7.68
CA ALA A 396 -12.56 -14.01 7.50
C ALA A 396 -12.70 -13.16 6.22
N THR A 397 -11.77 -12.23 5.95
CA THR A 397 -11.76 -11.45 4.71
C THR A 397 -11.72 -12.35 3.47
N SER A 398 -10.77 -13.29 3.42
CA SER A 398 -10.65 -14.27 2.33
C SER A 398 -11.91 -15.16 2.19
N THR A 399 -12.49 -15.61 3.31
CA THR A 399 -13.73 -16.41 3.32
C THR A 399 -14.91 -15.61 2.79
N PHE A 400 -15.09 -14.36 3.23
CA PHE A 400 -16.17 -13.50 2.75
C PHE A 400 -15.97 -13.15 1.28
N LYS A 401 -14.75 -12.88 0.83
CA LYS A 401 -14.48 -12.73 -0.60
C LYS A 401 -14.91 -13.96 -1.38
N PHE A 402 -14.59 -15.17 -0.92
CA PHE A 402 -15.07 -16.39 -1.55
C PHE A 402 -16.61 -16.52 -1.56
N LEU A 403 -17.31 -16.06 -0.51
CA LEU A 403 -18.79 -16.01 -0.49
C LEU A 403 -19.36 -15.01 -1.51
N PHE A 404 -18.67 -13.90 -1.74
CA PHE A 404 -19.10 -12.77 -2.57
C PHE A 404 -18.32 -12.68 -3.88
N TYR A 405 -18.04 -13.83 -4.51
CA TYR A 405 -17.42 -13.91 -5.84
C TYR A 405 -16.11 -13.10 -5.96
N SER A 406 -15.23 -13.30 -4.98
CA SER A 406 -13.91 -12.66 -4.85
C SER A 406 -13.94 -11.15 -4.53
N ASN A 407 -15.12 -10.52 -4.35
CA ASN A 407 -15.22 -9.15 -3.83
C ASN A 407 -15.41 -9.13 -2.32
N ASN A 408 -14.84 -8.11 -1.66
CA ASN A 408 -15.25 -7.82 -0.28
C ASN A 408 -16.53 -6.99 -0.31
N PRO A 409 -17.64 -7.45 0.31
CA PRO A 409 -18.95 -6.81 0.17
C PRO A 409 -19.02 -5.41 0.80
N ILE A 410 -18.02 -4.98 1.58
CA ILE A 410 -18.02 -3.65 2.20
C ILE A 410 -16.82 -2.81 1.74
N TRP A 411 -16.17 -3.19 0.64
CA TRP A 411 -15.18 -2.32 0.01
C TRP A 411 -15.82 -1.00 -0.47
N PRO A 412 -15.04 0.09 -0.49
CA PRO A 412 -15.51 1.40 -0.92
C PRO A 412 -15.79 1.50 -2.42
N ILE A 413 -15.38 0.51 -3.23
CA ILE A 413 -15.78 0.36 -4.64
C ILE A 413 -17.12 -0.40 -4.81
N MET A 414 -17.76 -0.78 -3.70
CA MET A 414 -19.06 -1.44 -3.67
C MET A 414 -20.14 -0.47 -3.22
N HIS A 415 -21.34 -0.64 -3.77
CA HIS A 415 -22.57 0.05 -3.40
C HIS A 415 -23.77 -0.89 -3.62
N LYS A 416 -24.96 -0.47 -3.22
CA LYS A 416 -26.14 -1.36 -3.15
C LYS A 416 -26.44 -2.06 -4.48
N GLU A 417 -26.32 -1.35 -5.59
CA GLU A 417 -26.68 -1.81 -6.93
C GLU A 417 -25.65 -2.82 -7.50
N ASN A 418 -24.38 -2.77 -7.08
CA ASN A 418 -23.35 -3.75 -7.48
C ASN A 418 -23.08 -4.84 -6.41
N GLY A 419 -23.91 -4.92 -5.36
CA GLY A 419 -23.85 -5.99 -4.35
C GLY A 419 -23.18 -5.61 -3.02
N GLY A 420 -22.95 -4.32 -2.77
CA GLY A 420 -22.37 -3.77 -1.56
C GLY A 420 -23.28 -3.80 -0.33
N TYR A 421 -22.68 -4.07 0.84
CA TYR A 421 -23.29 -4.11 2.17
C TYR A 421 -22.68 -3.05 3.11
N ASN A 422 -22.14 -1.97 2.56
CA ASN A 422 -21.38 -0.95 3.29
C ASN A 422 -22.12 -0.37 4.51
N PRO A 423 -23.43 -0.02 4.47
CA PRO A 423 -24.14 0.46 5.66
C PRO A 423 -24.14 -0.55 6.82
N LEU A 424 -24.31 -1.84 6.51
CA LEU A 424 -24.25 -2.91 7.51
C LEU A 424 -22.83 -3.08 8.05
N GLY A 425 -21.82 -3.03 7.17
CA GLY A 425 -20.41 -3.05 7.54
C GLY A 425 -20.04 -1.90 8.48
N ILE A 426 -20.53 -0.69 8.21
CA ILE A 426 -20.32 0.49 9.06
C ILE A 426 -20.98 0.29 10.42
N PHE A 427 -22.24 -0.16 10.46
CA PHE A 427 -22.94 -0.40 11.72
C PHE A 427 -22.23 -1.43 12.59
N ILE A 428 -21.89 -2.60 12.03
CA ILE A 428 -21.18 -3.67 12.74
C ILE A 428 -19.77 -3.22 13.16
N GLY A 429 -19.07 -2.50 12.29
CA GLY A 429 -17.72 -1.98 12.53
C GLY A 429 -17.70 -0.94 13.65
N LEU A 430 -18.66 0.00 13.67
CA LEU A 430 -18.80 0.98 14.74
C LEU A 430 -19.19 0.33 16.07
N LEU A 431 -20.03 -0.69 16.04
CA LEU A 431 -20.38 -1.46 17.23
C LEU A 431 -19.13 -2.16 17.80
N ALA A 432 -18.34 -2.83 16.97
CA ALA A 432 -17.07 -3.43 17.40
C ALA A 432 -16.05 -2.38 17.88
N ALA A 433 -15.96 -1.23 17.21
CA ALA A 433 -15.10 -0.13 17.63
C ALA A 433 -15.48 0.36 19.04
N PHE A 434 -16.78 0.58 19.30
CA PHE A 434 -17.30 0.98 20.61
C PHE A 434 -16.94 -0.02 21.72
N PHE A 435 -16.97 -1.31 21.39
CA PHE A 435 -16.68 -2.40 22.32
C PHE A 435 -15.22 -2.84 22.36
N THR A 436 -14.33 -2.06 21.74
CA THR A 436 -12.88 -2.34 21.77
C THR A 436 -12.37 -2.29 23.22
N PRO A 437 -11.63 -3.31 23.69
CA PRO A 437 -11.16 -3.37 25.08
C PRO A 437 -10.28 -2.18 25.45
N VAL A 438 -10.49 -1.60 26.64
CA VAL A 438 -9.66 -0.50 27.16
C VAL A 438 -8.83 -1.00 28.35
N LEU A 439 -7.52 -0.82 28.29
CA LEU A 439 -6.63 -1.08 29.42
C LEU A 439 -6.64 0.09 30.40
N LYS A 440 -6.44 -0.19 31.69
CA LYS A 440 -6.42 0.86 32.72
C LYS A 440 -5.20 1.78 32.53
N ARG A 441 -5.38 3.08 32.77
CA ARG A 441 -4.32 4.10 32.64
C ARG A 441 -3.05 3.76 33.43
N GLU A 442 -3.20 3.22 34.64
CA GLU A 442 -2.09 2.78 35.50
C GLU A 442 -1.27 1.66 34.83
N GLU A 443 -1.95 0.67 34.24
CA GLU A 443 -1.34 -0.46 33.52
C GLU A 443 -0.56 0.06 32.29
N ILE A 444 -1.13 1.02 31.55
CA ILE A 444 -0.50 1.64 30.37
C ILE A 444 0.71 2.51 30.76
N SER A 445 0.61 3.32 31.82
CA SER A 445 1.70 4.21 32.26
C SER A 445 2.93 3.44 32.78
N SER A 446 2.72 2.21 33.25
CA SER A 446 3.79 1.31 33.71
C SER A 446 4.57 0.65 32.54
N LEU A 447 4.18 0.88 31.28
CA LEU A 447 4.84 0.38 30.07
C LEU A 447 6.18 1.13 29.80
N THR A 448 7.07 1.24 30.79
CA THR A 448 8.47 1.64 30.59
C THR A 448 9.33 0.43 30.20
N SER A 449 10.34 0.67 29.35
CA SER A 449 11.14 -0.32 28.63
C SER A 449 11.72 -1.42 29.51
N SER A 450 11.48 -2.69 29.13
CA SER A 450 12.24 -3.82 29.65
C SER A 450 13.69 -3.75 29.18
N HIS A 451 14.60 -4.32 29.96
CA HIS A 451 15.99 -4.53 29.57
C HIS A 451 16.07 -5.24 28.21
N LYS A 452 16.99 -4.79 27.34
CA LYS A 452 17.26 -5.41 26.04
C LYS A 452 18.16 -6.63 26.24
N VAL A 453 17.70 -7.84 25.91
CA VAL A 453 18.59 -8.98 25.70
C VAL A 453 18.34 -9.61 24.34
N GLY A 454 19.33 -9.49 23.46
CA GLY A 454 19.37 -10.15 22.14
C GLY A 454 18.50 -9.51 21.05
N GLY A 455 18.83 -9.79 19.79
CA GLY A 455 18.11 -9.29 18.61
C GLY A 455 18.35 -7.80 18.30
N SER A 456 17.67 -7.30 17.27
CA SER A 456 17.63 -5.87 16.97
C SER A 456 16.28 -5.44 16.40
N LEU A 457 15.95 -4.15 16.59
CA LEU A 457 14.75 -3.55 16.02
C LEU A 457 14.72 -3.70 14.50
N LEU A 458 15.87 -3.54 13.83
CA LEU A 458 15.99 -3.66 12.38
C LEU A 458 15.68 -5.09 11.89
N LEU A 459 16.24 -6.12 12.54
CA LEU A 459 15.97 -7.51 12.16
C LEU A 459 14.48 -7.85 12.36
N GLY A 460 13.88 -7.39 13.46
CA GLY A 460 12.45 -7.55 13.72
C GLY A 460 11.58 -6.83 12.68
N ALA A 461 11.94 -5.61 12.30
CA ALA A 461 11.24 -4.83 11.28
C ALA A 461 11.30 -5.49 9.90
N ILE A 462 12.48 -5.97 9.47
CA ILE A 462 12.65 -6.70 8.21
C ILE A 462 11.77 -7.96 8.20
N GLY A 463 11.83 -8.74 9.29
CA GLY A 463 10.97 -9.91 9.50
C GLY A 463 9.50 -9.63 9.36
N PHE A 464 9.01 -8.59 10.06
CA PHE A 464 7.62 -8.18 9.98
C PHE A 464 7.23 -7.70 8.59
N GLY A 465 8.07 -6.91 7.91
CA GLY A 465 7.76 -6.36 6.59
C GLY A 465 7.53 -7.44 5.52
N GLY A 466 8.44 -8.42 5.42
CA GLY A 466 8.28 -9.55 4.51
C GLY A 466 7.08 -10.44 4.86
N TYR A 467 6.88 -10.71 6.15
CA TYR A 467 5.73 -11.47 6.64
C TYR A 467 4.39 -10.79 6.31
N TYR A 468 4.30 -9.48 6.56
CA TYR A 468 3.10 -8.70 6.32
C TYR A 468 2.76 -8.61 4.83
N PHE A 469 3.76 -8.39 3.97
CA PHE A 469 3.58 -8.45 2.51
C PHE A 469 3.01 -9.80 2.08
N THR A 470 3.55 -10.89 2.62
CA THR A 470 3.14 -12.25 2.25
C THR A 470 1.68 -12.53 2.64
N LEU A 471 1.26 -12.09 3.84
CA LEU A 471 -0.13 -12.15 4.26
C LEU A 471 -1.05 -11.37 3.30
N GLN A 472 -0.65 -10.15 2.95
CA GLN A 472 -1.47 -9.26 2.13
C GLN A 472 -1.59 -9.76 0.69
N ALA A 473 -0.46 -10.12 0.07
CA ALA A 473 -0.37 -10.45 -1.35
C ALA A 473 -0.91 -11.86 -1.68
N LEU A 474 -0.74 -12.83 -0.78
CA LEU A 474 -1.01 -14.25 -1.12
C LEU A 474 -2.17 -14.88 -0.36
N LEU A 475 -2.59 -14.31 0.78
CA LEU A 475 -3.58 -14.91 1.68
C LEU A 475 -4.88 -14.09 1.84
N SER A 476 -4.98 -12.92 1.20
CA SER A 476 -6.18 -12.07 1.28
C SER A 476 -7.32 -12.53 0.38
N ASP A 477 -7.08 -13.45 -0.56
CA ASP A 477 -8.07 -14.15 -1.36
C ASP A 477 -7.68 -15.62 -1.54
N SER A 478 -8.67 -16.49 -1.65
CA SER A 478 -8.44 -17.93 -1.79
C SER A 478 -8.12 -18.36 -3.22
N GLY A 479 -8.42 -17.52 -4.22
CA GLY A 479 -8.19 -17.77 -5.65
C GLY A 479 -6.77 -17.42 -6.12
N THR A 480 -6.06 -16.51 -5.45
CA THR A 480 -4.73 -16.03 -5.88
C THR A 480 -3.74 -17.17 -6.09
N LEU A 481 -3.59 -18.06 -5.11
CA LEU A 481 -2.66 -19.19 -5.18
C LEU A 481 -3.17 -20.35 -6.04
N ALA A 482 -4.48 -20.44 -6.28
CA ALA A 482 -5.02 -21.39 -7.26
C ALA A 482 -4.63 -20.96 -8.68
N LEU A 483 -4.89 -19.68 -9.02
CA LEU A 483 -4.55 -19.10 -10.32
C LEU A 483 -3.04 -18.99 -10.56
N TRP A 484 -2.23 -18.86 -9.52
CA TRP A 484 -0.77 -18.95 -9.63
C TRP A 484 -0.28 -20.26 -10.29
N THR A 485 -1.05 -21.34 -10.09
CA THR A 485 -0.70 -22.70 -10.55
C THR A 485 -1.53 -23.15 -11.75
N TRP A 486 -2.41 -22.30 -12.27
CA TRP A 486 -3.34 -22.58 -13.36
C TRP A 486 -2.64 -22.60 -14.74
N GLU A 487 -3.04 -23.53 -15.60
CA GLU A 487 -2.49 -23.71 -16.96
C GLU A 487 -3.57 -23.96 -18.04
N GLY A 488 -4.85 -23.75 -17.75
CA GLY A 488 -5.92 -23.90 -18.75
C GLY A 488 -6.60 -25.28 -18.79
N TYR A 489 -7.11 -25.63 -19.97
CA TYR A 489 -7.89 -26.85 -20.26
C TYR A 489 -7.07 -27.92 -20.99
N PRO A 490 -7.34 -29.22 -20.77
CA PRO A 490 -8.31 -29.76 -19.81
C PRO A 490 -7.89 -29.48 -18.37
N ILE A 491 -8.87 -29.26 -17.48
CA ILE A 491 -8.61 -28.87 -16.08
C ILE A 491 -7.82 -29.99 -15.39
N ARG A 492 -6.53 -29.73 -15.15
CA ARG A 492 -5.61 -30.61 -14.42
C ARG A 492 -5.23 -30.09 -13.05
N GLY A 493 -5.55 -28.83 -12.75
CA GLY A 493 -5.24 -28.15 -11.49
C GLY A 493 -6.47 -27.63 -10.76
N PRO A 494 -6.28 -26.90 -9.65
CA PRO A 494 -7.36 -26.20 -8.98
C PRO A 494 -7.85 -25.02 -9.83
N THR A 495 -9.16 -24.79 -9.81
CA THR A 495 -9.78 -23.52 -10.21
C THR A 495 -9.91 -22.63 -8.97
N PRO A 496 -10.20 -21.32 -9.10
CA PRO A 496 -10.48 -20.48 -7.93
C PRO A 496 -11.54 -21.07 -7.00
N VAL A 497 -12.57 -21.71 -7.56
CA VAL A 497 -13.65 -22.32 -6.77
C VAL A 497 -13.21 -23.63 -6.11
N THR A 498 -12.57 -24.54 -6.85
CA THR A 498 -12.17 -25.85 -6.31
C THR A 498 -10.98 -25.78 -5.37
N GLY A 499 -10.09 -24.78 -5.54
CA GLY A 499 -8.96 -24.50 -4.65
C GLY A 499 -9.34 -23.72 -3.38
N ALA A 500 -10.46 -22.99 -3.38
CA ALA A 500 -10.81 -22.10 -2.28
C ALA A 500 -10.99 -22.82 -0.93
N PHE A 501 -11.76 -23.90 -0.90
CA PHE A 501 -12.02 -24.63 0.35
C PHE A 501 -10.75 -25.28 0.94
N PRO A 502 -9.92 -26.02 0.18
CA PRO A 502 -8.62 -26.51 0.66
C PRO A 502 -7.71 -25.40 1.22
N HIS A 503 -7.67 -24.23 0.57
CA HIS A 503 -6.91 -23.07 1.05
C HIS A 503 -7.43 -22.59 2.41
N ILE A 504 -8.72 -22.28 2.51
CA ILE A 504 -9.37 -21.79 3.75
C ILE A 504 -9.25 -22.81 4.88
N LEU A 505 -9.43 -24.10 4.58
CA LEU A 505 -9.29 -25.19 5.55
C LEU A 505 -7.84 -25.28 6.07
N THR A 506 -6.85 -25.20 5.19
CA THR A 506 -5.44 -25.27 5.57
C THR A 506 -5.04 -24.07 6.43
N PHE A 507 -5.47 -22.86 6.05
CA PHE A 507 -5.31 -21.65 6.84
C PHE A 507 -5.93 -21.85 8.24
N ALA A 508 -7.19 -22.28 8.31
CA ALA A 508 -7.91 -22.51 9.55
C ALA A 508 -7.22 -23.54 10.46
N ILE A 509 -6.77 -24.67 9.92
CA ILE A 509 -6.05 -25.71 10.66
C ILE A 509 -4.75 -25.13 11.22
N ALA A 510 -3.96 -24.44 10.40
CA ALA A 510 -2.71 -23.83 10.85
C ALA A 510 -2.93 -22.86 12.00
N LEU A 511 -3.96 -22.00 11.90
CA LEU A 511 -4.32 -21.07 12.97
C LEU A 511 -4.69 -21.81 14.27
N LEU A 512 -5.51 -22.87 14.21
CA LEU A 512 -5.87 -23.67 15.40
C LEU A 512 -4.66 -24.38 16.02
N VAL A 513 -3.71 -24.84 15.20
CA VAL A 513 -2.46 -25.44 15.68
C VAL A 513 -1.64 -24.40 16.45
N THR A 514 -1.53 -23.16 15.95
CA THR A 514 -0.76 -22.10 16.63
C THR A 514 -1.30 -21.74 18.02
N LEU A 515 -2.59 -21.98 18.28
CA LEU A 515 -3.20 -21.71 19.58
C LEU A 515 -2.89 -22.77 20.62
N LYS A 516 -2.53 -23.99 20.20
CA LYS A 516 -2.20 -25.12 21.08
C LYS A 516 -0.70 -25.32 21.26
N VAL A 517 0.08 -24.99 20.24
CA VAL A 517 1.50 -25.30 20.18
C VAL A 517 2.33 -24.04 20.47
N HIS A 518 3.37 -24.19 21.28
CA HIS A 518 4.26 -23.08 21.59
C HIS A 518 5.03 -22.63 20.31
N PRO A 519 5.18 -21.31 20.03
CA PRO A 519 5.83 -20.80 18.80
C PRO A 519 7.23 -21.38 18.50
N ASN A 520 8.01 -21.70 19.53
CA ASN A 520 9.29 -22.42 19.47
C ASN A 520 9.29 -23.71 18.62
N VAL A 521 8.16 -24.39 18.43
CA VAL A 521 8.09 -25.57 17.54
C VAL A 521 8.37 -25.17 16.09
N PHE A 522 7.89 -24.00 15.67
CA PHE A 522 8.07 -23.48 14.31
C PHE A 522 9.34 -22.62 14.16
N SER A 523 10.14 -22.46 15.23
CA SER A 523 11.31 -21.57 15.18
C SER A 523 12.55 -22.22 14.54
N SER A 524 12.58 -23.54 14.37
CA SER A 524 13.78 -24.25 13.89
C SER A 524 14.15 -23.87 12.44
N TRP A 525 15.44 -23.73 12.16
CA TRP A 525 15.91 -23.45 10.79
C TRP A 525 15.50 -24.53 9.80
N GLY A 526 15.49 -25.80 10.22
CA GLY A 526 15.02 -26.91 9.40
C GLY A 526 13.57 -26.74 8.95
N TYR A 527 12.66 -26.39 9.86
CA TYR A 527 11.26 -26.10 9.50
C TYR A 527 11.16 -24.92 8.53
N ASN A 528 11.85 -23.82 8.81
CA ASN A 528 11.73 -22.60 7.99
C ASN A 528 12.33 -22.75 6.59
N ILE A 529 13.48 -23.42 6.46
CA ILE A 529 14.14 -23.61 5.16
C ILE A 529 13.42 -24.72 4.36
N ILE A 530 13.16 -25.88 4.97
CA ILE A 530 12.59 -27.04 4.25
C ILE A 530 11.10 -26.84 4.00
N VAL A 531 10.32 -26.46 5.01
CA VAL A 531 8.87 -26.28 4.85
C VAL A 531 8.59 -24.93 4.22
N GLY A 532 9.12 -23.84 4.77
CA GLY A 532 8.88 -22.49 4.24
C GLY A 532 9.53 -22.26 2.86
N GLY A 533 10.86 -22.33 2.80
CA GLY A 533 11.61 -22.14 1.55
C GLY A 533 11.29 -23.22 0.51
N GLY A 534 11.23 -24.48 0.91
CA GLY A 534 10.91 -25.59 0.01
C GLY A 534 9.51 -25.48 -0.59
N SER A 535 8.47 -25.13 0.19
CA SER A 535 7.12 -24.94 -0.38
C SER A 535 7.04 -23.73 -1.32
N ALA A 536 7.75 -22.64 -1.03
CA ALA A 536 7.86 -21.49 -1.93
C ALA A 536 8.48 -21.86 -3.28
N ILE A 537 9.56 -22.64 -3.27
CA ILE A 537 10.20 -23.18 -4.48
C ILE A 537 9.23 -24.11 -5.22
N THR A 538 8.54 -24.99 -4.49
CA THR A 538 7.59 -25.96 -5.09
C THR A 538 6.49 -25.27 -5.88
N PHE A 539 5.76 -24.30 -5.29
CA PHE A 539 4.68 -23.65 -6.03
C PHE A 539 5.16 -22.64 -7.08
N TYR A 540 6.41 -22.19 -7.00
CA TYR A 540 7.01 -21.35 -8.03
C TYR A 540 7.32 -22.14 -9.31
N PHE A 541 7.85 -23.37 -9.19
CA PHE A 541 8.28 -24.17 -10.34
C PHE A 541 7.27 -25.23 -10.79
N LEU A 542 6.43 -25.75 -9.90
CA LEU A 542 5.42 -26.76 -10.25
C LEU A 542 4.08 -26.10 -10.57
N LYS A 543 3.32 -26.77 -11.42
CA LYS A 543 2.01 -26.33 -11.93
C LYS A 543 0.88 -27.24 -11.42
N ASP A 544 -0.36 -26.85 -11.66
CA ASP A 544 -1.56 -27.62 -11.34
C ASP A 544 -1.62 -28.06 -9.87
N TRP A 545 -2.22 -29.23 -9.58
CA TRP A 545 -2.32 -29.77 -8.22
C TRP A 545 -0.98 -29.95 -7.51
N ALA A 546 0.10 -30.27 -8.23
CA ALA A 546 1.43 -30.42 -7.64
C ALA A 546 1.96 -29.10 -7.10
N GLY A 547 1.85 -28.02 -7.88
CA GLY A 547 2.15 -26.66 -7.44
C GLY A 547 1.22 -26.24 -6.30
N PHE A 548 -0.08 -26.53 -6.42
CA PHE A 548 -1.07 -26.14 -5.42
C PHE A 548 -0.85 -26.80 -4.06
N ILE A 549 -0.43 -28.07 -3.99
CA ILE A 549 -0.01 -28.70 -2.73
C ILE A 549 1.13 -27.91 -2.08
N GLY A 550 2.09 -27.43 -2.89
CA GLY A 550 3.13 -26.49 -2.44
C GLY A 550 2.53 -25.22 -1.83
N THR A 551 1.52 -24.62 -2.47
CA THR A 551 0.84 -23.44 -1.94
C THR A 551 0.15 -23.72 -0.60
N LEU A 552 -0.50 -24.87 -0.42
CA LEU A 552 -1.15 -25.24 0.84
C LEU A 552 -0.13 -25.39 1.97
N VAL A 553 1.00 -26.04 1.71
CA VAL A 553 2.11 -26.14 2.67
C VAL A 553 2.66 -24.76 3.02
N PHE A 554 2.78 -23.86 2.04
CA PHE A 554 3.24 -22.50 2.27
C PHE A 554 2.23 -21.68 3.09
N VAL A 555 0.93 -21.78 2.82
CA VAL A 555 -0.13 -21.18 3.63
C VAL A 555 -0.06 -21.68 5.07
N PHE A 556 0.09 -22.99 5.27
CA PHE A 556 0.27 -23.56 6.60
C PHE A 556 1.50 -22.97 7.29
N TYR A 557 2.63 -22.85 6.58
CA TYR A 557 3.87 -22.27 7.08
C TYR A 557 3.71 -20.81 7.51
N ILE A 558 3.16 -19.95 6.64
CA ILE A 558 3.00 -18.52 6.93
C ILE A 558 2.06 -18.30 8.11
N VAL A 559 0.97 -19.06 8.21
CA VAL A 559 0.06 -18.95 9.36
C VAL A 559 0.71 -19.50 10.64
N SER A 560 1.49 -20.60 10.55
CA SER A 560 2.11 -21.23 11.73
C SER A 560 3.16 -20.35 12.40
N ILE A 561 3.92 -19.57 11.62
CA ILE A 561 4.94 -18.64 12.13
C ILE A 561 4.36 -17.30 12.59
N GLY A 562 3.06 -17.03 12.41
CA GLY A 562 2.46 -15.73 12.71
C GLY A 562 2.68 -15.23 14.14
N PRO A 563 2.39 -16.05 15.18
CA PRO A 563 2.71 -15.69 16.56
C PRO A 563 4.21 -15.48 16.76
N LEU A 564 5.06 -16.31 16.14
CA LEU A 564 6.52 -16.17 16.24
C LEU A 564 6.95 -14.80 15.70
N MET A 565 6.49 -14.42 14.50
CA MET A 565 6.82 -13.14 13.85
C MET A 565 6.41 -11.96 14.72
N LEU A 566 5.17 -11.93 15.20
CA LEU A 566 4.67 -10.81 15.99
C LEU A 566 5.29 -10.78 17.39
N HIS A 567 5.55 -11.93 18.03
CA HIS A 567 6.30 -11.93 19.29
C HIS A 567 7.75 -11.47 19.11
N SER A 568 8.37 -11.68 17.95
CA SER A 568 9.76 -11.27 17.69
C SER A 568 9.97 -9.75 17.76
N ILE A 569 8.92 -8.95 17.54
CA ILE A 569 8.95 -7.48 17.59
C ILE A 569 8.44 -6.89 18.92
N THR A 570 7.95 -7.73 19.83
CA THR A 570 7.50 -7.25 21.16
C THR A 570 8.64 -6.66 21.96
N GLY A 571 8.38 -5.59 22.73
CA GLY A 571 9.38 -4.92 23.57
C GLY A 571 10.27 -3.90 22.84
N TYR A 572 10.25 -3.85 21.51
CA TYR A 572 10.84 -2.74 20.75
C TYR A 572 9.97 -1.49 20.78
N ASN A 573 10.53 -0.35 20.35
CA ASN A 573 9.73 0.85 20.14
C ASN A 573 8.70 0.57 19.02
N PRO A 574 7.39 0.63 19.30
CA PRO A 574 6.36 0.24 18.34
C PRO A 574 6.36 1.17 17.11
N ALA A 575 6.50 2.48 17.31
CA ALA A 575 6.54 3.44 16.20
C ALA A 575 7.71 3.10 15.25
N GLY A 576 8.91 2.84 15.80
CA GLY A 576 10.10 2.54 15.01
C GLY A 576 10.06 1.20 14.28
N VAL A 577 9.65 0.11 14.96
CA VAL A 577 9.65 -1.24 14.36
C VAL A 577 8.57 -1.37 13.27
N PHE A 578 7.38 -0.81 13.51
CA PHE A 578 6.32 -0.82 12.52
C PHE A 578 6.58 0.17 11.38
N PHE A 579 7.16 1.36 11.62
CA PHE A 579 7.59 2.26 10.55
C PHE A 579 8.52 1.55 9.55
N LEU A 580 9.62 0.95 10.04
CA LEU A 580 10.57 0.26 9.17
C LEU A 580 9.97 -0.99 8.52
N GLY A 581 9.13 -1.73 9.25
CA GLY A 581 8.51 -2.94 8.73
C GLY A 581 7.47 -2.65 7.65
N TYR A 582 6.60 -1.66 7.85
CA TYR A 582 5.68 -1.20 6.81
C TYR A 582 6.39 -0.54 5.64
N PHE A 583 7.51 0.15 5.87
CA PHE A 583 8.34 0.68 4.79
C PHE A 583 8.86 -0.43 3.88
N LEU A 584 9.41 -1.50 4.46
CA LEU A 584 9.83 -2.68 3.69
C LEU A 584 8.63 -3.35 2.99
N ASN A 585 7.50 -3.49 3.68
CA ASN A 585 6.28 -4.02 3.07
C ASN A 585 5.88 -3.23 1.81
N VAL A 586 5.89 -1.90 1.89
CA VAL A 586 5.56 -1.03 0.75
C VAL A 586 6.58 -1.18 -0.37
N ILE A 587 7.88 -1.29 -0.07
CA ILE A 587 8.91 -1.56 -1.09
C ILE A 587 8.62 -2.88 -1.82
N ILE A 588 8.36 -3.96 -1.09
CA ILE A 588 8.08 -5.27 -1.70
C ILE A 588 6.73 -5.23 -2.45
N SER A 589 5.74 -4.50 -1.95
CA SER A 589 4.44 -4.30 -2.62
C SER A 589 4.59 -3.57 -3.95
N LEU A 590 5.36 -2.47 -3.98
CA LEU A 590 5.65 -1.73 -5.22
C LEU A 590 6.46 -2.61 -6.19
N ALA A 591 7.47 -3.33 -5.68
CA ALA A 591 8.23 -4.29 -6.49
C ALA A 591 7.31 -5.34 -7.13
N SER A 592 6.30 -5.84 -6.42
CA SER A 592 5.31 -6.80 -6.95
C SER A 592 4.37 -6.24 -8.03
N VAL A 593 4.28 -4.92 -8.15
CA VAL A 593 3.56 -4.24 -9.25
C VAL A 593 4.52 -4.00 -10.41
N TRP A 594 5.75 -3.57 -10.12
CA TRP A 594 6.77 -3.24 -11.13
C TRP A 594 7.22 -4.45 -11.95
N ILE A 595 7.02 -5.68 -11.48
CA ILE A 595 7.29 -6.87 -12.32
C ILE A 595 6.39 -6.96 -13.57
N VAL A 596 5.28 -6.22 -13.61
CA VAL A 596 4.35 -6.13 -14.76
C VAL A 596 4.32 -4.71 -15.32
N ALA A 597 4.14 -3.71 -14.46
CA ALA A 597 4.10 -2.30 -14.85
C ALA A 597 5.48 -1.71 -15.17
N TYR A 598 6.48 -2.53 -15.52
CA TYR A 598 7.87 -2.09 -15.68
C TYR A 598 8.04 -1.06 -16.81
N ALA A 599 7.14 -1.04 -17.81
CA ALA A 599 7.12 -0.06 -18.88
C ALA A 599 6.73 1.36 -18.39
N PHE A 600 5.93 1.45 -17.32
CA PHE A 600 5.33 2.71 -16.84
C PHE A 600 6.06 3.39 -15.68
N VAL A 601 7.03 2.70 -15.06
CA VAL A 601 7.63 3.15 -13.80
C VAL A 601 9.15 3.35 -13.92
N PRO A 602 9.70 4.47 -13.40
CA PRO A 602 11.14 4.69 -13.38
C PRO A 602 11.88 3.56 -12.66
N GLY A 603 12.85 2.94 -13.34
CA GLY A 603 13.59 1.79 -12.81
C GLY A 603 12.85 0.44 -12.90
N GLY A 604 11.63 0.43 -13.44
CA GLY A 604 10.83 -0.78 -13.71
C GLY A 604 11.57 -1.89 -14.44
N PRO A 605 12.37 -1.61 -15.50
CA PRO A 605 13.12 -2.64 -16.23
C PRO A 605 14.04 -3.51 -15.37
N LEU A 606 14.48 -3.04 -14.19
CA LEU A 606 15.30 -3.82 -13.26
C LEU A 606 14.54 -5.00 -12.63
N LEU A 607 13.21 -4.91 -12.56
CA LEU A 607 12.33 -5.93 -12.00
C LEU A 607 11.43 -6.61 -13.03
N ARG A 608 11.60 -6.30 -14.32
CA ARG A 608 10.86 -6.91 -15.42
C ARG A 608 10.82 -8.44 -15.27
N GLU A 609 9.62 -8.98 -15.08
CA GLU A 609 9.38 -10.43 -14.98
C GLU A 609 10.06 -11.13 -13.78
N ARG A 610 10.51 -10.36 -12.78
CA ARG A 610 11.30 -10.88 -11.63
C ARG A 610 10.46 -11.24 -10.41
N THR A 611 9.43 -12.07 -10.59
CA THR A 611 8.67 -12.65 -9.46
C THR A 611 9.57 -13.45 -8.53
N ASP A 612 10.62 -14.08 -9.07
CA ASP A 612 11.66 -14.78 -8.29
C ASP A 612 12.30 -13.86 -7.24
N ILE A 613 12.64 -12.63 -7.60
CA ILE A 613 13.25 -11.65 -6.70
C ILE A 613 12.24 -11.23 -5.62
N VAL A 614 11.01 -10.88 -6.00
CA VAL A 614 9.98 -10.43 -5.05
C VAL A 614 9.67 -11.52 -4.01
N LEU A 615 9.43 -12.75 -4.47
CA LEU A 615 9.15 -13.89 -3.59
C LEU A 615 10.36 -14.23 -2.72
N SER A 616 11.57 -14.24 -3.29
CA SER A 616 12.81 -14.49 -2.53
C SER A 616 13.05 -13.42 -1.48
N THR A 617 12.87 -12.13 -1.79
CA THR A 617 13.02 -11.04 -0.83
C THR A 617 12.02 -11.15 0.31
N ALA A 618 10.77 -11.52 0.03
CA ALA A 618 9.76 -11.76 1.07
C ALA A 618 10.15 -12.92 2.00
N VAL A 619 10.54 -14.07 1.43
CA VAL A 619 10.94 -15.27 2.19
C VAL A 619 12.23 -15.05 2.99
N LEU A 620 13.24 -14.43 2.39
CA LEU A 620 14.50 -14.09 3.08
C LEU A 620 14.26 -13.09 4.20
N SER A 621 13.35 -12.12 4.01
CA SER A 621 12.95 -11.19 5.07
C SER A 621 12.31 -11.93 6.23
N ILE A 622 11.42 -12.89 5.97
CA ILE A 622 10.85 -13.78 7.00
C ILE A 622 11.95 -14.52 7.77
N PHE A 623 12.97 -15.05 7.08
CA PHE A 623 14.11 -15.71 7.73
C PHE A 623 14.91 -14.78 8.65
N VAL A 624 15.06 -13.50 8.28
CA VAL A 624 15.63 -12.48 9.16
C VAL A 624 14.78 -12.30 10.43
N GLY A 625 13.45 -12.33 10.31
CA GLY A 625 12.52 -12.35 11.44
C GLY A 625 12.69 -13.58 12.35
N ILE A 626 12.88 -14.77 11.76
CA ILE A 626 13.17 -16.02 12.50
C ILE A 626 14.49 -15.88 13.27
N ALA A 627 15.53 -15.33 12.64
CA ALA A 627 16.81 -15.08 13.29
C ALA A 627 16.66 -14.13 14.50
N ASN A 628 15.89 -13.04 14.34
CA ASN A 628 15.59 -12.12 15.44
C ASN A 628 14.87 -12.81 16.61
N TYR A 629 13.87 -13.66 16.30
CA TYR A 629 13.18 -14.45 17.33
C TYR A 629 14.13 -15.41 18.05
N GLN A 630 15.00 -16.11 17.33
CA GLN A 630 15.96 -17.07 17.91
C GLN A 630 16.93 -16.37 18.87
N LEU A 631 17.42 -15.18 18.52
CA LEU A 631 18.27 -14.36 19.39
C LEU A 631 17.58 -13.96 20.71
N ARG A 632 16.25 -13.96 20.73
CA ARG A 632 15.41 -13.54 21.86
C ARG A 632 14.61 -14.67 22.51
N LYS A 633 14.83 -15.91 22.05
CA LYS A 633 14.01 -17.08 22.39
C LYS A 633 13.88 -17.31 23.89
N LYS A 634 14.92 -17.03 24.69
CA LYS A 634 14.92 -17.22 26.15
C LYS A 634 13.88 -16.34 26.85
N GLU A 635 13.77 -15.07 26.48
CA GLU A 635 12.77 -14.14 27.07
C GLU A 635 11.36 -14.55 26.69
N VAL A 636 11.16 -14.93 25.42
CA VAL A 636 9.84 -15.29 24.88
C VAL A 636 9.36 -16.66 25.40
N SER A 637 10.29 -17.58 25.70
CA SER A 637 9.96 -18.93 26.20
C SER A 637 9.40 -19.00 27.62
N ILE A 638 9.52 -17.92 28.40
CA ILE A 638 9.04 -17.85 29.80
C ILE A 638 7.51 -17.61 29.85
N ILE A 639 6.90 -17.28 28.71
CA ILE A 639 5.50 -16.89 28.60
C ILE A 639 4.58 -18.12 28.41
N SER A 640 3.45 -18.17 29.12
CA SER A 640 2.39 -19.14 28.83
C SER A 640 1.51 -18.66 27.66
N PHE A 641 1.64 -19.30 26.49
CA PHE A 641 0.88 -18.96 25.28
C PHE A 641 -0.50 -19.60 25.22
N TYR A 642 -0.65 -20.77 25.83
CA TYR A 642 -1.86 -21.57 25.74
C TYR A 642 -2.97 -21.07 26.67
N SER A 643 -4.16 -20.84 26.12
CA SER A 643 -5.40 -20.69 26.87
C SER A 643 -6.48 -21.63 26.31
N LYS A 644 -7.05 -22.47 27.18
CA LYS A 644 -8.22 -23.30 26.87
C LYS A 644 -9.41 -22.45 26.42
N ARG A 645 -9.58 -21.26 27.03
CA ARG A 645 -10.66 -20.34 26.73
C ARG A 645 -10.50 -19.73 25.34
N THR A 646 -9.33 -19.15 25.04
CA THR A 646 -9.01 -18.60 23.72
C THR A 646 -9.17 -19.67 22.64
N PHE A 647 -8.67 -20.89 22.88
CA PHE A 647 -8.84 -21.99 21.93
C PHE A 647 -10.32 -22.26 21.64
N LYS A 648 -11.17 -22.38 22.67
CA LYS A 648 -12.63 -22.62 22.49
C LYS A 648 -13.31 -21.46 21.75
N GLN A 649 -12.97 -20.22 22.07
CA GLN A 649 -13.52 -19.03 21.40
C GLN A 649 -13.15 -19.04 19.90
N MET A 650 -11.86 -19.20 19.58
CA MET A 650 -11.39 -19.20 18.19
C MET A 650 -11.88 -20.42 17.41
N SER A 651 -11.89 -21.62 18.03
CA SER A 651 -12.39 -22.82 17.37
C SER A 651 -13.86 -22.69 16.97
N THR A 652 -14.67 -22.02 17.80
CA THR A 652 -16.08 -21.78 17.47
C THR A 652 -16.22 -20.91 16.21
N VAL A 653 -15.48 -19.80 16.13
CA VAL A 653 -15.50 -18.92 14.95
C VAL A 653 -14.95 -19.63 13.72
N VAL A 654 -13.81 -20.33 13.86
CA VAL A 654 -13.18 -21.08 12.77
C VAL A 654 -14.13 -22.16 12.24
N THR A 655 -14.85 -22.88 13.10
CA THR A 655 -15.85 -23.86 12.67
C THR A 655 -16.97 -23.20 11.86
N VAL A 656 -17.43 -22.01 12.25
CA VAL A 656 -18.43 -21.26 11.47
C VAL A 656 -17.87 -20.86 10.11
N LEU A 657 -16.65 -20.34 10.03
CA LEU A 657 -16.02 -19.96 8.76
C LEU A 657 -15.78 -21.16 7.84
N ILE A 658 -15.36 -22.31 8.38
CA ILE A 658 -15.21 -23.56 7.62
C ILE A 658 -16.58 -24.05 7.12
N ALA A 659 -17.63 -23.99 7.95
CA ALA A 659 -18.96 -24.38 7.52
C ALA A 659 -19.51 -23.48 6.41
N LEU A 660 -19.29 -22.16 6.53
CA LEU A 660 -19.64 -21.19 5.50
C LEU A 660 -18.87 -21.41 4.21
N SER A 661 -17.55 -21.64 4.29
CA SER A 661 -16.73 -21.90 3.11
C SER A 661 -17.08 -23.23 2.44
N LEU A 662 -17.33 -24.30 3.22
CA LEU A 662 -17.78 -25.59 2.69
C LEU A 662 -19.14 -25.46 2.01
N SER A 663 -20.11 -24.80 2.65
CA SER A 663 -21.43 -24.56 2.07
C SER A 663 -21.32 -23.76 0.78
N THR A 664 -20.41 -22.79 0.72
CA THR A 664 -20.18 -21.96 -0.46
C THR A 664 -19.52 -22.78 -1.57
N ALA A 665 -18.53 -23.62 -1.25
CA ALA A 665 -17.89 -24.50 -2.22
C ALA A 665 -18.85 -25.55 -2.80
N ILE A 666 -19.79 -26.05 -2.00
CA ILE A 666 -20.86 -26.94 -2.49
C ILE A 666 -21.82 -26.16 -3.40
N LYS A 667 -22.25 -24.96 -2.98
CA LYS A 667 -23.18 -24.12 -3.76
C LYS A 667 -22.58 -23.68 -5.10
N ARG A 668 -21.31 -23.28 -5.10
CA ARG A 668 -20.57 -22.81 -6.27
C ARG A 668 -19.91 -23.95 -7.03
N TRP A 669 -20.15 -25.21 -6.64
CA TRP A 669 -19.55 -26.34 -7.35
C TRP A 669 -19.93 -26.24 -8.83
N PRO A 670 -18.96 -26.38 -9.76
CA PRO A 670 -19.25 -26.25 -11.18
C PRO A 670 -20.31 -27.28 -11.59
N THR A 671 -21.56 -26.85 -11.77
CA THR A 671 -22.73 -27.72 -12.00
C THR A 671 -23.51 -27.25 -13.21
N GLY A 672 -23.18 -27.82 -14.38
CA GLY A 672 -23.93 -27.62 -15.63
C GLY A 672 -23.80 -26.21 -16.20
N LEU A 673 -23.65 -26.12 -17.52
CA LEU A 673 -23.39 -24.87 -18.21
C LEU A 673 -24.62 -24.44 -19.00
N GLY A 674 -24.76 -23.14 -19.15
CA GLY A 674 -25.88 -22.51 -19.82
C GLY A 674 -25.95 -22.94 -21.28
N LYS A 675 -27.17 -23.01 -21.82
CA LYS A 675 -27.38 -23.28 -23.24
C LYS A 675 -26.96 -22.06 -24.07
N PRO A 676 -26.39 -22.25 -25.27
CA PRO A 676 -26.17 -21.17 -26.22
C PRO A 676 -27.50 -20.49 -26.59
N TYR A 677 -27.44 -19.25 -27.07
CA TYR A 677 -28.64 -18.43 -27.31
C TYR A 677 -29.45 -18.89 -28.53
N HIS A 678 -28.77 -19.32 -29.60
CA HIS A 678 -29.39 -19.62 -30.90
C HIS A 678 -29.15 -21.08 -31.38
N PRO A 679 -29.52 -22.11 -30.59
CA PRO A 679 -29.25 -23.51 -30.92
C PRO A 679 -30.04 -24.03 -32.12
N GLU A 680 -31.21 -23.47 -32.40
CA GLU A 680 -32.08 -23.87 -33.52
C GLU A 680 -31.51 -23.51 -34.89
N THR A 681 -30.67 -22.48 -34.97
CA THR A 681 -29.99 -22.07 -36.20
C THR A 681 -28.54 -22.55 -36.27
N GLU A 682 -28.06 -23.26 -35.24
CA GLU A 682 -26.65 -23.64 -35.06
C GLU A 682 -25.70 -22.45 -35.24
N THR A 683 -26.13 -21.25 -34.80
CA THR A 683 -25.32 -20.04 -34.82
C THR A 683 -24.80 -19.68 -33.43
N PHE A 684 -23.71 -18.93 -33.40
CA PHE A 684 -23.14 -18.43 -32.16
C PHE A 684 -22.69 -16.97 -32.30
N THR A 685 -22.80 -16.23 -31.20
CA THR A 685 -22.30 -14.85 -31.12
C THR A 685 -21.00 -14.81 -30.33
N ALA A 686 -19.95 -14.25 -30.93
CA ALA A 686 -18.66 -14.02 -30.30
C ALA A 686 -18.41 -12.52 -30.10
N GLY A 687 -17.70 -12.14 -29.03
CA GLY A 687 -17.35 -10.75 -28.77
C GLY A 687 -15.99 -10.57 -28.12
N ILE A 688 -15.47 -9.36 -28.17
CA ILE A 688 -14.22 -8.93 -27.54
C ILE A 688 -14.47 -7.65 -26.75
N TRP A 689 -13.86 -7.52 -25.58
CA TRP A 689 -13.97 -6.32 -24.77
C TRP A 689 -12.79 -6.11 -23.82
N CYS A 690 -12.16 -4.95 -23.87
CA CYS A 690 -11.19 -4.49 -22.87
C CYS A 690 -11.89 -3.82 -21.67
N VAL A 691 -11.61 -4.26 -20.44
CA VAL A 691 -12.50 -4.02 -19.31
C VAL A 691 -11.90 -3.35 -18.07
N HIS A 692 -10.73 -2.71 -18.19
CA HIS A 692 -10.15 -1.84 -17.14
C HIS A 692 -10.14 -2.51 -15.76
N PHE A 693 -9.76 -3.79 -15.71
CA PHE A 693 -9.68 -4.57 -14.46
C PHE A 693 -11.00 -4.62 -13.67
N GLY A 694 -12.15 -4.40 -14.33
CA GLY A 694 -13.49 -4.42 -13.75
C GLY A 694 -13.81 -3.21 -12.85
N LEU A 695 -13.20 -2.06 -13.12
CA LEU A 695 -13.55 -0.77 -12.51
C LEU A 695 -14.21 0.14 -13.56
N ASP A 696 -15.26 0.85 -13.18
CA ASP A 696 -15.89 1.85 -14.04
C ASP A 696 -15.33 3.26 -13.86
N ASN A 697 -15.78 4.20 -14.69
CA ASN A 697 -15.32 5.59 -14.69
C ASN A 697 -15.47 6.30 -13.34
N ASP A 698 -16.32 5.81 -12.44
CA ASP A 698 -16.57 6.40 -11.11
C ASP A 698 -15.92 5.58 -9.98
N MET A 699 -14.98 4.69 -10.34
CA MET A 699 -14.28 3.78 -9.43
C MET A 699 -15.24 2.85 -8.68
N TRP A 700 -16.27 2.33 -9.37
CA TRP A 700 -17.11 1.24 -8.87
C TRP A 700 -16.73 -0.08 -9.51
N SER A 701 -16.97 -1.16 -8.77
CA SER A 701 -16.91 -2.52 -9.32
C SER A 701 -17.96 -2.67 -10.43
N SER A 702 -17.53 -3.00 -11.65
CA SER A 702 -18.34 -2.92 -12.85
C SER A 702 -18.88 -4.28 -13.35
N GLU A 703 -18.47 -5.39 -12.74
CA GLU A 703 -18.73 -6.74 -13.27
C GLU A 703 -20.21 -7.13 -13.36
N THR A 704 -21.07 -6.55 -12.52
CA THR A 704 -22.53 -6.77 -12.60
C THR A 704 -23.10 -6.12 -13.87
N ARG A 705 -22.64 -4.91 -14.20
CA ARG A 705 -23.05 -4.19 -15.41
C ARG A 705 -22.49 -4.87 -16.66
N MET A 706 -21.24 -5.33 -16.59
CA MET A 706 -20.61 -6.12 -17.66
C MET A 706 -21.39 -7.40 -17.95
N ARG A 707 -21.72 -8.18 -16.90
CA ARG A 707 -22.57 -9.37 -17.03
C ARG A 707 -23.90 -9.07 -17.73
N ASP A 708 -24.57 -7.99 -17.32
CA ASP A 708 -25.88 -7.63 -17.89
C ASP A 708 -25.76 -7.23 -19.35
N LEU A 709 -24.67 -6.56 -19.75
CA LEU A 709 -24.41 -6.27 -21.16
C LEU A 709 -24.11 -7.53 -21.96
N ILE A 710 -23.24 -8.42 -21.46
CA ILE A 710 -22.90 -9.71 -22.12
C ILE A 710 -24.15 -10.56 -22.33
N LYS A 711 -25.06 -10.55 -21.33
CA LYS A 711 -26.34 -11.24 -21.42
C LYS A 711 -27.25 -10.62 -22.47
N ASP A 712 -27.46 -9.31 -22.42
CA ASP A 712 -28.38 -8.60 -23.31
C ASP A 712 -27.87 -8.57 -24.77
N ALA A 713 -26.55 -8.67 -24.96
CA ALA A 713 -25.89 -8.83 -26.26
C ALA A 713 -25.94 -10.27 -26.80
N GLU A 714 -26.53 -11.22 -26.05
CA GLU A 714 -26.68 -12.62 -26.43
C GLU A 714 -25.34 -13.29 -26.81
N LEU A 715 -24.28 -12.99 -26.05
CA LEU A 715 -22.95 -13.54 -26.30
C LEU A 715 -22.81 -14.99 -25.83
N ASP A 716 -22.40 -15.85 -26.75
CA ASP A 716 -22.05 -17.24 -26.46
C ASP A 716 -20.56 -17.38 -26.12
N ILE A 717 -19.71 -16.59 -26.76
CA ILE A 717 -18.26 -16.59 -26.55
C ILE A 717 -17.80 -15.14 -26.35
N ILE A 718 -16.96 -14.88 -25.36
CA ILE A 718 -16.37 -13.56 -25.16
C ILE A 718 -14.92 -13.65 -24.71
N GLY A 719 -14.06 -12.89 -25.39
CA GLY A 719 -12.72 -12.55 -24.91
C GLY A 719 -12.79 -11.28 -24.06
N LEU A 720 -12.25 -11.34 -22.84
CA LEU A 720 -12.10 -10.18 -21.96
C LEU A 720 -10.61 -9.87 -21.78
N LEU A 721 -10.23 -8.60 -21.87
CA LEU A 721 -8.84 -8.16 -21.73
C LEU A 721 -8.68 -7.26 -20.50
N GLU A 722 -7.45 -7.12 -19.99
CA GLU A 722 -7.16 -6.45 -18.71
C GLU A 722 -7.87 -7.11 -17.54
N THR A 723 -7.73 -8.44 -17.44
CA THR A 723 -8.46 -9.27 -16.48
C THR A 723 -7.63 -9.71 -15.27
N ASP A 724 -6.30 -9.50 -15.26
CA ASP A 724 -5.45 -9.91 -14.13
C ASP A 724 -5.64 -8.99 -12.93
N THR A 725 -6.54 -9.42 -12.03
CA THR A 725 -6.87 -8.71 -10.79
C THR A 725 -6.39 -9.45 -9.53
N GLN A 726 -5.63 -10.53 -9.69
CA GLN A 726 -5.05 -11.34 -8.60
C GLN A 726 -3.72 -10.77 -8.08
N ARG A 727 -3.68 -9.43 -7.99
CA ARG A 727 -2.56 -8.64 -7.47
C ARG A 727 -3.06 -7.68 -6.41
N LEU A 728 -2.13 -7.12 -5.61
CA LEU A 728 -2.47 -6.12 -4.58
C LEU A 728 -3.30 -4.96 -5.13
N ILE A 729 -2.91 -4.45 -6.31
CA ILE A 729 -3.60 -3.35 -7.02
C ILE A 729 -4.98 -3.75 -7.58
N GLY A 730 -5.21 -5.05 -7.83
CA GLY A 730 -6.53 -5.57 -8.20
C GLY A 730 -7.38 -5.99 -6.99
N GLY A 731 -6.89 -5.74 -5.76
CA GLY A 731 -7.54 -6.20 -4.53
C GLY A 731 -7.46 -7.72 -4.31
N ASN A 732 -6.61 -8.42 -5.08
CA ASN A 732 -6.55 -9.88 -5.19
C ASN A 732 -7.93 -10.48 -5.50
N ARG A 733 -8.62 -9.98 -6.52
CA ARG A 733 -9.96 -10.44 -6.89
C ARG A 733 -9.95 -11.12 -8.24
N ASP A 734 -11.12 -11.61 -8.65
CA ASP A 734 -11.36 -12.13 -9.99
C ASP A 734 -12.86 -12.03 -10.31
N PHE A 735 -13.19 -11.07 -11.19
CA PHE A 735 -14.57 -10.79 -11.58
C PHE A 735 -15.11 -11.77 -12.64
N THR A 736 -14.24 -12.50 -13.33
CA THR A 736 -14.64 -13.43 -14.40
C THR A 736 -15.44 -14.61 -13.84
N GLN A 737 -15.14 -15.03 -12.60
CA GLN A 737 -15.90 -16.05 -11.86
C GLN A 737 -17.39 -15.69 -11.77
N LYS A 738 -17.68 -14.44 -11.41
CA LYS A 738 -19.07 -13.99 -11.22
C LYS A 738 -19.84 -14.04 -12.55
N ILE A 739 -19.23 -13.53 -13.62
CA ILE A 739 -19.84 -13.50 -14.95
C ILE A 739 -20.08 -14.93 -15.44
N ALA A 740 -19.07 -15.80 -15.33
CA ALA A 740 -19.15 -17.19 -15.73
C ALA A 740 -20.23 -17.97 -14.96
N GLU A 741 -20.30 -17.81 -13.63
CA GLU A 741 -21.31 -18.48 -12.81
C GLU A 741 -22.72 -17.93 -13.06
N ASP A 742 -22.89 -16.61 -13.18
CA ASP A 742 -24.21 -16.00 -13.38
C ASP A 742 -24.80 -16.32 -14.78
N LEU A 743 -23.94 -16.47 -15.81
CA LEU A 743 -24.34 -16.74 -17.20
C LEU A 743 -24.22 -18.22 -17.61
N GLY A 744 -23.68 -19.06 -16.72
CA GLY A 744 -23.41 -20.47 -16.98
C GLY A 744 -22.38 -20.67 -18.09
N MET A 745 -21.22 -20.02 -18.01
CA MET A 745 -20.15 -20.12 -19.01
C MET A 745 -18.95 -20.89 -18.46
N TYR A 746 -18.30 -21.67 -19.33
CA TYR A 746 -16.94 -22.14 -19.15
C TYR A 746 -16.03 -20.92 -19.10
N VAL A 747 -14.95 -20.98 -18.33
CA VAL A 747 -14.01 -19.88 -18.22
C VAL A 747 -12.59 -20.41 -18.22
N ASP A 748 -11.78 -19.92 -19.15
CA ASP A 748 -10.35 -19.90 -19.01
C ASP A 748 -9.94 -18.53 -18.46
N TYR A 749 -9.35 -18.53 -17.26
CA TYR A 749 -8.89 -17.35 -16.54
C TYR A 749 -7.64 -16.70 -17.16
N GLY A 750 -7.02 -17.37 -18.15
CA GLY A 750 -5.79 -16.94 -18.79
C GLY A 750 -4.54 -17.16 -17.94
N PRO A 751 -3.41 -16.54 -18.33
CA PRO A 751 -2.15 -16.66 -17.62
C PRO A 751 -2.28 -16.22 -16.16
N GLY A 752 -1.74 -17.01 -15.22
CA GLY A 752 -1.75 -16.67 -13.80
C GLY A 752 -0.96 -15.40 -13.44
N PRO A 753 -1.12 -14.86 -12.21
CA PRO A 753 -0.45 -13.62 -11.77
C PRO A 753 1.08 -13.71 -11.73
N ASN A 754 1.65 -14.92 -11.84
CA ASN A 754 3.09 -15.16 -11.97
C ASN A 754 3.63 -15.08 -13.40
N LYS A 755 2.78 -14.80 -14.40
CA LYS A 755 3.13 -14.74 -15.83
C LYS A 755 3.33 -13.32 -16.37
N HIS A 756 3.23 -12.32 -15.49
CA HIS A 756 3.62 -10.92 -15.75
C HIS A 756 2.87 -10.22 -16.88
N THR A 757 1.58 -10.52 -17.06
CA THR A 757 0.73 -9.86 -18.06
C THR A 757 -0.40 -9.08 -17.38
N TRP A 758 -1.09 -8.23 -18.14
CA TRP A 758 -2.34 -7.59 -17.70
C TRP A 758 -3.57 -8.49 -17.77
N GLY A 759 -3.40 -9.72 -18.25
CA GLY A 759 -4.43 -10.75 -18.28
C GLY A 759 -5.30 -10.70 -19.54
N ALA A 760 -5.79 -11.87 -19.90
CA ALA A 760 -6.86 -12.10 -20.86
C ALA A 760 -7.70 -13.25 -20.31
N ALA A 761 -9.01 -13.27 -20.57
CA ALA A 761 -9.88 -14.38 -20.20
C ALA A 761 -10.78 -14.75 -21.38
N LEU A 762 -11.14 -16.03 -21.46
CA LEU A 762 -12.10 -16.56 -22.43
C LEU A 762 -13.29 -17.14 -21.67
N LEU A 763 -14.48 -16.60 -21.91
CA LEU A 763 -15.73 -17.17 -21.42
C LEU A 763 -16.52 -17.76 -22.59
N SER A 764 -17.09 -18.94 -22.40
CA SER A 764 -17.82 -19.65 -23.46
C SER A 764 -19.02 -20.43 -22.91
N LYS A 765 -20.18 -20.37 -23.56
CA LYS A 765 -21.30 -21.29 -23.30
C LYS A 765 -21.03 -22.70 -23.85
N PHE A 766 -20.11 -22.80 -24.81
CA PHE A 766 -19.65 -24.07 -25.38
C PHE A 766 -18.48 -24.66 -24.58
N PRO A 767 -18.37 -26.00 -24.48
CA PRO A 767 -17.26 -26.65 -23.79
C PRO A 767 -15.89 -26.25 -24.34
N ILE A 768 -14.99 -25.81 -23.43
CA ILE A 768 -13.56 -25.66 -23.72
C ILE A 768 -12.93 -27.05 -23.62
N ILE A 769 -12.48 -27.60 -24.75
CA ILE A 769 -11.88 -28.93 -24.82
C ILE A 769 -10.42 -28.88 -24.37
N GLN A 770 -9.70 -27.88 -24.86
CA GLN A 770 -8.30 -27.63 -24.54
C GLN A 770 -8.01 -26.14 -24.67
N SER A 771 -7.02 -25.66 -23.92
CA SER A 771 -6.49 -24.32 -24.09
C SER A 771 -5.00 -24.27 -23.76
N THR A 772 -4.30 -23.34 -24.41
CA THR A 772 -2.88 -23.05 -24.18
C THR A 772 -2.69 -21.55 -24.03
N HIS A 773 -1.86 -21.16 -23.07
CA HIS A 773 -1.49 -19.76 -22.85
C HIS A 773 -0.14 -19.46 -23.49
N HIS A 774 -0.10 -18.41 -24.29
CA HIS A 774 1.10 -17.92 -24.95
C HIS A 774 1.48 -16.55 -24.37
N LEU A 775 2.76 -16.39 -24.07
CA LEU A 775 3.36 -15.11 -23.74
C LEU A 775 4.19 -14.68 -24.94
N LEU A 776 3.74 -13.65 -25.64
CA LEU A 776 4.36 -13.27 -26.91
C LEU A 776 5.64 -12.45 -26.68
N PRO A 777 6.57 -12.45 -27.65
CA PRO A 777 7.84 -11.74 -27.51
C PRO A 777 7.63 -10.25 -27.29
N SER A 778 8.39 -9.70 -26.35
CA SER A 778 8.39 -8.29 -26.01
C SER A 778 9.81 -7.89 -25.61
N PRO A 779 10.67 -7.43 -26.53
CA PRO A 779 12.02 -7.02 -26.18
C PRO A 779 12.07 -5.70 -25.38
N VAL A 780 11.09 -4.81 -25.54
CA VAL A 780 11.13 -3.44 -24.99
C VAL A 780 9.99 -3.18 -24.01
N GLY A 781 8.76 -3.39 -24.45
CA GLY A 781 7.52 -3.05 -23.79
C GLY A 781 6.88 -4.17 -23.00
N GLU A 782 5.55 -4.23 -23.05
CA GLU A 782 4.75 -5.14 -22.23
C GLU A 782 4.63 -6.55 -22.81
N LEU A 783 4.64 -7.55 -21.92
CA LEU A 783 4.31 -8.92 -22.26
C LEU A 783 2.84 -9.06 -22.64
N ALA A 784 2.61 -9.44 -23.89
CA ALA A 784 1.29 -9.63 -24.47
C ALA A 784 0.78 -11.08 -24.28
N PRO A 785 -0.36 -11.28 -23.58
CA PRO A 785 -0.96 -12.59 -23.41
C PRO A 785 -1.82 -12.99 -24.62
N ALA A 786 -1.79 -14.29 -24.95
CA ALA A 786 -2.79 -14.91 -25.82
C ALA A 786 -3.30 -16.25 -25.25
N ILE A 787 -4.59 -16.50 -25.40
CA ILE A 787 -5.23 -17.79 -25.13
C ILE A 787 -5.58 -18.41 -26.47
N HIS A 788 -5.06 -19.59 -26.79
CA HIS A 788 -5.54 -20.42 -27.90
C HIS A 788 -6.35 -21.57 -27.33
N ALA A 789 -7.65 -21.58 -27.58
CA ALA A 789 -8.57 -22.59 -27.10
C ALA A 789 -9.28 -23.31 -28.25
N THR A 790 -9.59 -24.59 -28.06
CA THR A 790 -10.50 -25.34 -28.95
C THR A 790 -11.82 -25.56 -28.22
N LEU A 791 -12.91 -25.12 -28.84
CA LEU A 791 -14.28 -25.23 -28.34
C LEU A 791 -15.06 -26.27 -29.14
N ASP A 792 -16.00 -26.96 -28.49
CA ASP A 792 -16.99 -27.82 -29.15
C ASP A 792 -18.29 -27.02 -29.38
N ILE A 793 -18.43 -26.47 -30.58
CA ILE A 793 -19.56 -25.64 -31.01
C ILE A 793 -20.49 -26.49 -31.88
N TYR A 794 -21.63 -26.89 -31.31
CA TYR A 794 -22.63 -27.74 -31.97
C TYR A 794 -22.05 -29.05 -32.58
N GLY A 795 -21.04 -29.65 -31.94
CA GLY A 795 -20.38 -30.87 -32.43
C GLY A 795 -19.18 -30.63 -33.36
N ASN A 796 -18.87 -29.36 -33.67
CA ASN A 796 -17.72 -28.96 -34.49
C ASN A 796 -16.62 -28.37 -33.60
N LEU A 797 -15.38 -28.80 -33.83
CA LEU A 797 -14.23 -28.22 -33.15
C LEU A 797 -13.81 -26.91 -33.81
N VAL A 798 -13.94 -25.82 -33.07
CA VAL A 798 -13.60 -24.46 -33.52
C VAL A 798 -12.51 -23.90 -32.62
N ASP A 799 -11.45 -23.36 -33.22
CA ASP A 799 -10.39 -22.70 -32.45
C ASP A 799 -10.78 -21.23 -32.20
N VAL A 800 -10.59 -20.77 -30.98
CA VAL A 800 -10.78 -19.37 -30.58
C VAL A 800 -9.49 -18.87 -29.97
N VAL A 801 -8.99 -17.76 -30.49
CA VAL A 801 -7.80 -17.07 -29.99
C VAL A 801 -8.22 -15.75 -29.35
N VAL A 802 -7.90 -15.55 -28.07
CA VAL A 802 -8.07 -14.25 -27.38
C VAL A 802 -6.70 -13.63 -27.22
N PHE A 803 -6.52 -12.37 -27.66
CA PHE A 803 -5.20 -11.74 -27.70
C PHE A 803 -5.23 -10.27 -27.28
N HIS A 804 -4.32 -9.87 -26.39
CA HIS A 804 -4.08 -8.48 -26.01
C HIS A 804 -2.68 -8.03 -26.49
N SER A 805 -2.63 -7.18 -27.51
CA SER A 805 -1.38 -6.63 -28.04
C SER A 805 -0.73 -5.62 -27.09
N GLY A 806 0.58 -5.42 -27.24
CA GLY A 806 1.34 -4.40 -26.53
C GLY A 806 1.03 -2.97 -27.00
N GLN A 807 1.62 -2.00 -26.30
CA GLN A 807 1.31 -0.57 -26.48
C GLN A 807 1.75 0.00 -27.82
N GLU A 808 1.21 1.18 -28.18
CA GLU A 808 1.49 1.90 -29.44
C GLU A 808 2.95 2.36 -29.57
N GLU A 809 3.59 2.65 -28.44
CA GLU A 809 4.95 3.17 -28.37
C GLU A 809 5.99 2.10 -28.75
N ASP A 810 5.69 0.82 -28.49
CA ASP A 810 6.63 -0.29 -28.67
C ASP A 810 6.43 -1.00 -30.02
N VAL A 811 6.82 -0.32 -31.10
CA VAL A 811 6.60 -0.77 -32.49
C VAL A 811 7.17 -2.17 -32.78
N GLU A 812 8.38 -2.46 -32.29
CA GLU A 812 9.03 -3.76 -32.53
C GLU A 812 8.34 -4.89 -31.77
N ASP A 813 7.87 -4.61 -30.55
CA ASP A 813 7.10 -5.57 -29.76
C ASP A 813 5.80 -5.93 -30.49
N ARG A 814 5.02 -4.94 -30.94
CA ARG A 814 3.79 -5.19 -31.72
C ARG A 814 4.07 -5.97 -33.00
N ARG A 815 5.19 -5.68 -33.70
CA ARG A 815 5.59 -6.44 -34.89
C ARG A 815 5.84 -7.91 -34.54
N LEU A 816 6.64 -8.20 -33.52
CA LEU A 816 6.95 -9.57 -33.10
C LEU A 816 5.71 -10.32 -32.57
N GLN A 817 4.85 -9.62 -31.82
CA GLN A 817 3.59 -10.16 -31.33
C GLN A 817 2.65 -10.49 -32.49
N SER A 818 2.55 -9.63 -33.51
CA SER A 818 1.75 -9.91 -34.71
C SER A 818 2.20 -11.17 -35.44
N LEU A 819 3.52 -11.38 -35.56
CA LEU A 819 4.09 -12.58 -36.19
C LEU A 819 3.82 -13.85 -35.36
N GLY A 820 3.88 -13.74 -34.02
CA GLY A 820 3.56 -14.85 -33.12
C GLY A 820 2.09 -15.27 -33.23
N ILE A 821 1.16 -14.31 -33.30
CA ILE A 821 -0.26 -14.59 -33.51
C ILE A 821 -0.53 -15.15 -34.90
N GLU A 822 0.10 -14.60 -35.95
CA GLU A 822 0.01 -15.15 -37.31
C GLU A 822 0.44 -16.62 -37.34
N GLU A 823 1.52 -16.98 -36.65
CA GLU A 823 1.99 -18.36 -36.56
C GLU A 823 1.00 -19.26 -35.82
N ILE A 824 0.44 -18.82 -34.68
CA ILE A 824 -0.59 -19.57 -33.95
C ILE A 824 -1.80 -19.84 -34.86
N MET A 825 -2.30 -18.82 -35.56
CA MET A 825 -3.44 -18.95 -36.46
C MET A 825 -3.13 -19.82 -37.68
N ALA A 826 -1.95 -19.67 -38.28
CA ALA A 826 -1.52 -20.43 -39.45
C ALA A 826 -1.42 -21.93 -39.17
N ASN A 827 -0.97 -22.30 -37.96
CA ASN A 827 -0.78 -23.69 -37.51
C ASN A 827 -2.08 -24.42 -37.17
N SER A 828 -3.19 -23.71 -36.97
CA SER A 828 -4.49 -24.36 -36.81
C SER A 828 -5.04 -24.80 -38.17
N GLU A 829 -5.66 -25.98 -38.26
CA GLU A 829 -6.38 -26.46 -39.46
C GLU A 829 -7.91 -26.38 -39.30
N ARG A 830 -8.39 -25.86 -38.16
CA ARG A 830 -9.82 -25.77 -37.83
C ARG A 830 -10.40 -24.42 -38.26
N PRO A 831 -11.75 -24.32 -38.35
CA PRO A 831 -12.42 -23.03 -38.29
C PRO A 831 -11.93 -22.25 -37.07
N LEU A 832 -11.67 -20.96 -37.27
CA LEU A 832 -10.95 -20.16 -36.29
C LEU A 832 -11.58 -18.77 -36.15
N VAL A 833 -11.67 -18.28 -34.91
CA VAL A 833 -12.01 -16.89 -34.57
C VAL A 833 -10.88 -16.27 -33.75
N LEU A 834 -10.41 -15.09 -34.14
CA LEU A 834 -9.55 -14.23 -33.33
C LEU A 834 -10.41 -13.13 -32.69
N LEU A 835 -10.30 -12.99 -31.37
CA LEU A 835 -10.91 -11.94 -30.56
C LEU A 835 -9.77 -11.13 -29.93
N SER A 836 -9.51 -9.93 -30.43
CA SER A 836 -8.25 -9.26 -30.10
C SER A 836 -8.31 -7.76 -29.96
N TYR A 837 -7.34 -7.22 -29.23
CA TYR A 837 -6.99 -5.81 -29.19
C TYR A 837 -5.63 -5.61 -29.86
N LEU A 838 -5.57 -4.95 -31.03
CA LEU A 838 -4.42 -4.99 -31.95
C LEU A 838 -3.58 -3.71 -32.00
N VAL A 839 -4.16 -2.53 -31.70
CA VAL A 839 -3.47 -1.22 -31.79
C VAL A 839 -2.93 -0.98 -33.21
N THR A 840 -3.84 -1.02 -34.18
CA THR A 840 -3.53 -0.76 -35.60
C THR A 840 -4.78 -0.30 -36.31
N ASP A 841 -4.63 0.50 -37.37
CA ASP A 841 -5.71 0.81 -38.31
C ASP A 841 -5.96 -0.38 -39.26
N PRO A 842 -7.19 -0.55 -39.79
CA PRO A 842 -7.47 -1.54 -40.81
C PRO A 842 -6.63 -1.29 -42.07
N LEU A 843 -6.20 -2.38 -42.72
CA LEU A 843 -5.40 -2.37 -43.96
C LEU A 843 -3.98 -1.76 -43.85
N VAL A 844 -3.56 -1.31 -42.66
CA VAL A 844 -2.28 -0.63 -42.45
C VAL A 844 -1.32 -1.48 -41.62
N GLY A 845 -0.04 -1.48 -42.00
CA GLY A 845 1.03 -2.03 -41.15
C GLY A 845 0.80 -3.48 -40.73
N ASN A 846 0.84 -3.72 -39.42
CA ASN A 846 0.71 -5.06 -38.82
C ASN A 846 -0.67 -5.70 -39.06
N TYR A 847 -1.71 -4.93 -39.41
CA TYR A 847 -2.99 -5.49 -39.87
C TYR A 847 -2.78 -6.58 -40.93
N ASN A 848 -1.91 -6.32 -41.90
CA ASN A 848 -1.62 -7.22 -43.01
C ASN A 848 -0.82 -8.48 -42.61
N THR A 849 -0.37 -8.56 -41.36
CA THR A 849 0.18 -9.78 -40.76
C THR A 849 -0.96 -10.65 -40.19
N TYR A 850 -1.94 -10.04 -39.54
CA TYR A 850 -3.10 -10.75 -38.99
C TYR A 850 -4.06 -11.23 -40.07
N VAL A 851 -4.28 -10.42 -41.10
CA VAL A 851 -5.10 -10.72 -42.28
C VAL A 851 -4.15 -10.93 -43.47
N SER A 852 -3.70 -12.16 -43.66
CA SER A 852 -2.66 -12.52 -44.62
C SER A 852 -2.93 -13.89 -45.25
N GLU A 853 -2.28 -14.18 -46.38
CA GLU A 853 -2.35 -15.53 -46.98
C GLU A 853 -1.87 -16.63 -46.01
N LYS A 854 -0.92 -16.30 -45.14
CA LYS A 854 -0.34 -17.24 -44.18
C LYS A 854 -1.29 -17.54 -43.02
N SER A 855 -1.88 -16.50 -42.41
CA SER A 855 -2.89 -16.66 -41.35
C SER A 855 -4.20 -17.23 -41.87
N ARG A 856 -4.54 -16.96 -43.14
CA ARG A 856 -5.82 -17.30 -43.79
C ARG A 856 -7.04 -16.64 -43.13
N MET A 857 -6.81 -15.62 -42.31
CA MET A 857 -7.88 -14.95 -41.57
C MET A 857 -8.49 -13.86 -42.43
N HIS A 858 -9.79 -13.67 -42.26
CA HIS A 858 -10.58 -12.59 -42.84
C HIS A 858 -11.07 -11.67 -41.73
N ASP A 859 -11.19 -10.39 -42.05
CA ASP A 859 -11.72 -9.39 -41.14
C ASP A 859 -13.26 -9.43 -41.13
N ILE A 860 -13.86 -9.25 -39.95
CA ILE A 860 -15.30 -9.10 -39.83
C ILE A 860 -15.81 -7.89 -40.61
N ASP A 861 -15.05 -6.81 -40.74
CA ASP A 861 -15.46 -5.67 -41.59
C ASP A 861 -14.30 -4.73 -41.92
N SER A 862 -13.58 -5.02 -43.00
CA SER A 862 -12.45 -4.18 -43.44
C SER A 862 -12.83 -2.74 -43.83
N THR A 863 -14.13 -2.43 -43.97
CA THR A 863 -14.62 -1.08 -44.27
C THR A 863 -14.91 -0.24 -43.01
N ASP A 864 -14.93 -0.86 -41.83
CA ASP A 864 -15.01 -0.15 -40.56
C ASP A 864 -13.66 0.48 -40.22
N TRP A 865 -13.45 1.68 -40.80
CA TRP A 865 -12.22 2.45 -40.73
C TRP A 865 -11.95 3.08 -39.36
N ASP A 866 -12.95 3.15 -38.48
CA ASP A 866 -12.85 3.77 -37.14
C ASP A 866 -12.55 2.73 -36.05
N ARG A 867 -11.85 1.64 -36.43
CA ARG A 867 -11.34 0.63 -35.50
C ARG A 867 -9.86 0.86 -35.27
N TRP A 868 -9.49 0.93 -34.00
CA TRP A 868 -8.10 1.08 -33.57
C TRP A 868 -7.71 -0.05 -32.61
N CYS A 869 -8.55 -0.24 -31.60
CA CYS A 869 -8.33 -1.16 -30.50
C CYS A 869 -8.76 -2.57 -30.87
N GLU A 870 -10.06 -2.82 -30.96
CA GLU A 870 -10.66 -4.15 -30.96
C GLU A 870 -11.00 -4.67 -32.36
N TYR A 871 -10.76 -5.97 -32.56
CA TYR A 871 -10.94 -6.69 -33.82
C TYR A 871 -11.50 -8.09 -33.61
N ILE A 872 -12.35 -8.51 -34.54
CA ILE A 872 -12.80 -9.89 -34.69
C ILE A 872 -12.37 -10.35 -36.07
N LEU A 873 -11.50 -11.36 -36.14
CA LEU A 873 -11.12 -12.01 -37.39
C LEU A 873 -11.65 -13.44 -37.39
N PHE A 874 -11.90 -14.00 -38.56
CA PHE A 874 -12.44 -15.35 -38.68
C PHE A 874 -12.01 -16.05 -39.97
N ARG A 875 -12.18 -17.38 -40.03
CA ARG A 875 -12.09 -18.15 -41.28
C ARG A 875 -12.88 -19.45 -41.17
N ASP A 876 -13.22 -20.03 -42.32
CA ASP A 876 -13.97 -21.30 -42.46
C ASP A 876 -15.29 -21.32 -41.66
N LEU A 877 -15.90 -20.15 -41.50
CA LEU A 877 -17.19 -19.93 -40.86
C LEU A 877 -18.03 -18.99 -41.73
N ARG A 878 -19.35 -19.17 -41.70
CA ARG A 878 -20.28 -18.26 -42.37
C ARG A 878 -20.42 -16.98 -41.52
N LYS A 879 -20.09 -15.84 -42.12
CA LYS A 879 -20.26 -14.49 -41.57
C LYS A 879 -21.73 -14.07 -41.64
N ILE A 880 -22.35 -13.73 -40.52
CA ILE A 880 -23.79 -13.39 -40.48
C ILE A 880 -24.01 -11.92 -40.17
N ALA A 881 -23.48 -11.44 -39.02
CA ALA A 881 -23.71 -10.08 -38.57
C ALA A 881 -22.55 -9.54 -37.74
N TYR A 882 -22.42 -8.21 -37.69
CA TYR A 882 -21.43 -7.47 -36.91
C TYR A 882 -22.07 -6.25 -36.24
N GLY A 883 -21.66 -5.94 -35.01
CA GLY A 883 -22.16 -4.77 -34.28
C GLY A 883 -21.17 -4.22 -33.27
N ARG A 884 -21.25 -2.90 -33.02
CA ARG A 884 -20.46 -2.18 -32.01
C ARG A 884 -21.39 -1.53 -30.99
N ILE A 885 -21.36 -2.02 -29.76
CA ILE A 885 -22.24 -1.58 -28.67
C ILE A 885 -21.46 -0.66 -27.74
N SER A 886 -21.97 0.56 -27.53
CA SER A 886 -21.32 1.58 -26.71
C SER A 886 -21.02 1.12 -25.29
N ARG A 887 -19.90 1.61 -24.76
CA ARG A 887 -19.36 1.29 -23.42
C ARG A 887 -20.15 1.85 -22.24
N SER A 888 -21.07 2.78 -22.48
CA SER A 888 -21.70 3.58 -21.42
C SER A 888 -20.61 4.22 -20.55
N THR A 889 -20.67 4.09 -19.22
CA THR A 889 -19.63 4.53 -18.28
C THR A 889 -18.74 3.39 -17.76
N ILE A 890 -18.81 2.18 -18.34
CA ILE A 890 -18.13 0.99 -17.79
C ILE A 890 -16.62 1.02 -18.07
N THR A 891 -16.20 1.32 -19.29
CA THR A 891 -14.80 1.26 -19.74
C THR A 891 -14.56 2.38 -20.75
N ASP A 892 -13.37 2.46 -21.36
CA ASP A 892 -13.04 3.34 -22.49
C ASP A 892 -13.23 2.70 -23.90
N THR A 893 -13.31 1.37 -23.99
CA THR A 893 -13.62 0.66 -25.24
C THR A 893 -15.07 0.17 -25.32
N GLU A 894 -15.64 0.21 -26.52
CA GLU A 894 -16.92 -0.42 -26.82
C GLU A 894 -16.86 -1.95 -26.78
N LEU A 895 -18.02 -2.61 -26.77
CA LEU A 895 -18.11 -4.05 -26.99
C LEU A 895 -18.30 -4.32 -28.48
N GLN A 896 -17.38 -5.05 -29.10
CA GLN A 896 -17.57 -5.54 -30.47
C GLN A 896 -18.13 -6.97 -30.48
N ILE A 897 -19.14 -7.22 -31.32
CA ILE A 897 -19.81 -8.52 -31.43
C ILE A 897 -19.96 -8.96 -32.88
N ALA A 898 -19.83 -10.26 -33.13
CA ALA A 898 -20.05 -10.88 -34.42
C ALA A 898 -20.84 -12.18 -34.28
N LYS A 899 -21.77 -12.44 -35.21
CA LYS A 899 -22.55 -13.67 -35.28
C LYS A 899 -22.04 -14.54 -36.44
N PHE A 900 -21.82 -15.82 -36.14
CA PHE A 900 -21.30 -16.81 -37.07
C PHE A 900 -22.21 -18.03 -37.15
N GLY A 901 -22.12 -18.75 -38.27
CA GLY A 901 -22.72 -20.08 -38.43
C GLY A 901 -21.80 -21.01 -39.23
N PHE A 902 -22.21 -22.26 -39.37
CA PHE A 902 -21.52 -23.23 -40.22
C PHE A 902 -22.09 -23.19 -41.65
N GLY A 903 -21.23 -23.36 -42.66
CA GLY A 903 -21.65 -23.34 -44.08
C GLY A 903 -20.62 -22.73 -45.02
N GLY A 904 -20.93 -22.78 -46.33
CA GLY A 904 -20.04 -22.30 -47.40
C GLY A 904 -19.66 -20.83 -47.25
N PHE A 905 -18.38 -20.55 -47.41
CA PHE A 905 -17.76 -19.24 -47.29
C PHE A 905 -17.71 -18.56 -48.67
N GLU A 906 -18.63 -17.65 -48.96
CA GLU A 906 -18.45 -16.66 -50.03
C GLU A 906 -18.00 -15.34 -49.41
N ASN A 907 -16.70 -15.03 -49.49
CA ASN A 907 -16.17 -13.77 -48.98
C ASN A 907 -16.51 -12.62 -49.93
N HIS A 908 -17.69 -12.04 -49.76
CA HIS A 908 -18.03 -10.76 -50.37
C HIS A 908 -17.84 -9.67 -49.32
N ASP A 909 -16.62 -9.14 -49.18
CA ASP A 909 -16.27 -8.07 -48.23
C ASP A 909 -17.12 -6.78 -48.39
N TYR A 910 -17.96 -6.69 -49.44
CA TYR A 910 -18.68 -5.49 -49.83
C TYR A 910 -20.21 -5.67 -50.03
N HIS A 911 -20.79 -6.78 -49.58
CA HIS A 911 -22.24 -7.02 -49.71
C HIS A 911 -22.94 -6.99 -48.34
N PHE A 912 -23.47 -5.82 -47.98
CA PHE A 912 -24.41 -5.70 -46.87
C PHE A 912 -25.81 -6.14 -47.32
N VAL A 913 -26.48 -6.89 -46.46
CA VAL A 913 -27.86 -7.35 -46.64
C VAL A 913 -28.77 -6.48 -45.78
N ASP A 914 -29.92 -6.08 -46.34
CA ASP A 914 -30.93 -5.36 -45.56
C ASP A 914 -31.48 -6.27 -44.45
N GLU A 915 -31.65 -5.74 -43.23
CA GLU A 915 -32.12 -6.54 -42.10
C GLU A 915 -33.47 -7.22 -42.38
N ASN A 916 -34.33 -6.61 -43.21
CA ASN A 916 -35.62 -7.20 -43.58
C ASN A 916 -35.48 -8.51 -44.38
N ASP A 917 -34.34 -8.71 -45.04
CA ASP A 917 -34.01 -9.91 -45.80
C ASP A 917 -33.29 -10.98 -44.95
N VAL A 918 -33.00 -10.67 -43.67
CA VAL A 918 -32.38 -11.58 -42.70
C VAL A 918 -33.45 -12.24 -41.84
N ASP A 919 -33.38 -13.56 -41.68
CA ASP A 919 -34.26 -14.32 -40.78
C ASP A 919 -34.21 -13.74 -39.36
N GLU A 920 -35.36 -13.58 -38.70
CA GLU A 920 -35.46 -13.00 -37.36
C GLU A 920 -34.55 -13.70 -36.33
N ASN A 921 -34.35 -15.02 -36.45
CA ASN A 921 -33.47 -15.78 -35.54
C ASN A 921 -31.97 -15.49 -35.76
N LEU A 922 -31.62 -14.94 -36.93
CA LEU A 922 -30.25 -14.55 -37.26
C LEU A 922 -29.95 -13.08 -36.94
N ARG A 923 -30.98 -12.30 -36.59
CA ARG A 923 -30.82 -10.88 -36.24
C ARG A 923 -30.05 -10.71 -34.92
N MET A 924 -29.39 -9.57 -34.79
CA MET A 924 -28.77 -9.14 -33.54
C MET A 924 -29.83 -8.49 -32.62
N PRO A 925 -29.58 -8.37 -31.31
CA PRO A 925 -30.56 -7.85 -30.35
C PRO A 925 -31.04 -6.43 -30.68
N GLN A 926 -32.34 -6.29 -30.93
CA GLN A 926 -32.97 -5.01 -31.29
C GLN A 926 -32.96 -3.97 -30.16
N LEU A 927 -32.77 -4.43 -28.92
CA LEU A 927 -32.70 -3.65 -27.69
C LEU A 927 -31.69 -2.49 -27.73
N PHE A 928 -30.62 -2.61 -28.53
CA PHE A 928 -29.55 -1.60 -28.60
C PHE A 928 -29.78 -0.52 -29.67
N ARG A 929 -30.88 -0.57 -30.43
CA ARG A 929 -31.23 0.51 -31.38
C ARG A 929 -31.69 1.77 -30.64
N GLY A 930 -31.52 2.94 -31.28
CA GLY A 930 -31.97 4.22 -30.75
C GLY A 930 -31.24 4.62 -29.47
N ASP A 931 -31.99 4.88 -28.39
CA ASP A 931 -31.42 5.22 -27.08
C ASP A 931 -30.79 4.00 -26.36
N GLY A 932 -31.07 2.79 -26.86
CA GLY A 932 -30.54 1.54 -26.32
C GLY A 932 -31.01 1.22 -24.91
N VAL A 933 -30.17 0.52 -24.14
CA VAL A 933 -30.47 0.05 -22.78
C VAL A 933 -29.34 0.39 -21.82
N ARG A 934 -29.65 1.04 -20.69
CA ARG A 934 -28.66 1.40 -19.64
C ARG A 934 -27.43 2.17 -20.20
N GLY A 935 -27.63 2.96 -21.26
CA GLY A 935 -26.57 3.72 -21.95
C GLY A 935 -25.76 2.92 -22.97
N HIS A 936 -26.10 1.65 -23.20
CA HIS A 936 -25.53 0.81 -24.24
C HIS A 936 -26.42 0.86 -25.48
N ARG A 937 -25.85 1.25 -26.62
CA ARG A 937 -26.53 1.33 -27.91
C ARG A 937 -25.57 1.02 -29.05
N TYR A 938 -26.08 0.67 -30.22
CA TYR A 938 -25.28 0.73 -31.45
C TYR A 938 -24.89 2.18 -31.71
N HIS A 939 -23.60 2.47 -31.88
CA HIS A 939 -23.13 3.88 -31.90
C HIS A 939 -22.24 4.28 -33.06
N VAL A 940 -21.68 3.33 -33.82
CA VAL A 940 -20.88 3.66 -35.03
C VAL A 940 -21.72 3.59 -36.29
N PHE A 941 -22.63 2.62 -36.36
CA PHE A 941 -23.52 2.41 -37.51
C PHE A 941 -24.99 2.61 -37.15
N ASP A 942 -25.32 2.99 -35.91
CA ASP A 942 -26.68 3.04 -35.31
C ASP A 942 -27.50 1.72 -35.37
N GLU A 943 -27.03 0.72 -36.13
CA GLU A 943 -27.60 -0.61 -36.30
C GLU A 943 -26.52 -1.68 -36.61
N PRO A 944 -26.83 -2.97 -36.49
CA PRO A 944 -25.93 -4.04 -36.91
C PRO A 944 -25.76 -4.09 -38.43
N ARG A 945 -24.58 -4.51 -38.90
CA ARG A 945 -24.32 -4.84 -40.30
C ARG A 945 -24.56 -6.33 -40.54
N TYR A 946 -25.29 -6.68 -41.60
CA TYR A 946 -25.58 -8.07 -41.98
C TYR A 946 -24.93 -8.43 -43.31
N PHE A 947 -24.50 -9.69 -43.44
CA PHE A 947 -23.70 -10.18 -44.59
C PHE A 947 -24.31 -11.37 -45.31
N ALA A 948 -25.21 -12.12 -44.66
CA ALA A 948 -25.84 -13.29 -45.25
C ALA A 948 -27.37 -13.15 -45.20
N PRO A 949 -28.09 -13.33 -46.32
CA PRO A 949 -29.53 -13.57 -46.27
C PRO A 949 -29.80 -14.91 -45.59
N GLY A 950 -31.05 -15.15 -45.16
CA GLY A 950 -31.44 -16.31 -44.33
C GLY A 950 -30.93 -17.70 -44.75
N LEU A 951 -31.01 -18.64 -43.80
CA LEU A 951 -30.51 -20.03 -43.89
C LEU A 951 -30.95 -20.81 -45.14
#